data_AF-A0A441U2M9-F1
#
_entry.id   AF-A0A441U2M9-F1
#
_cell.length_a   1.000
_cell.length_b   1.000
_cell.length_c   1.000
_cell.angle_alpha   90.00
_cell.angle_beta   90.00
_cell.angle_gamma   90.00
#
_symmetry.space_group_name_H-M   'P 1'
#
loop_
_entity.id
_entity.type
_entity.pdbx_description
1 polymer ?
#
loop_
_entity_poly.entity_id
_entity_poly.type
_entity_poly.pdbx_seq_one_letter_code
_entity_poly.pdbx_strand_id
1 'polypeptide(L)'
;MAVTGQMNIAVWLKSLGLEQYVPVFDDNAIDAEILPRLTAEDLKEIGVGALGHRKRILEAIAAMEGQPEVVSARPASASPMSASVERFGEAGRPREAERRQLTVMFVDLVGSTALARRLDPEEMRDLLRQFQNTTAGEVLRFEGHVAKLMGDGALAYFGWPQAHEDEAERAVRAALAVVSAVNGLSVKGGQQLSVRVGIATGLVVVGDLIGIGSAQENAVVGETPNLAARLQAIAEPGTVVISELTYRLIGNLFEVTSIRPQMLAGFDTPVSAFKVIGEGRAESRFEALHADESAPLAGREHDVALLLDRWRLAASGEGQVVELFGEAGIGKSRILQELRQHLKDEAHTRLRYYCSPYHVETALYPVTDQLLRAGDIRRTDPPDRQLDRLEQLLAGSTKYPNEAIPLIAALLSIPTEGRYPKVDLMAQKQKTRTFELLIEQLEALARSQPVLMLLEDAHFLDPTSAELFDQIAGRIRQLPVLLIATSRPEGAVRWSGLPHATFLTLNRLSRAQAASIIAAMTGGKQLPAEVLDQILSKTEGVPLFVEELTKVVLESGLLQMRDGELVLAGPLPPLAVPATLHDSLMARLDRLDSIRDVAQVGAVIGREFTHELLAAATGLPELELERATNQLVTSGLVFRRGSDSQLSYAFKHALVQDAAYNSLLHSRRQQLHARIALILEERFPEIVATEPELLAHHFGQAGLLEKAVEYNELAGRRALSRSVLTEALARFDNALSGLSAIPPSEERSRRELSIRLALGSTHVAAHGFAAPPTAEAYGRARELCEELGETRQLFPVLYGLCLYHLYAAELAEARSAADRLLELAEANDDIGLAFFAHRAAGVSALPAGEFSRARTHLEEALALYDPAAHRAPAFVYAFDPRVVCLDYLARTLLPLGFPDQALAANDEAVAEAHRVGHRNSLALPLFFGGVIRQIIGDHEGVQERCAELTRVASEAGFRFWHAGATILSAWTNAEAGDFGRGRLELQRGITEWRATGAEFMVPYFIALQAQIEVRAGDPGAALLLLEAAQAGIERTKERWFAAEILRLQGEVLLQLGEDKTGDSRHRLLDALATARAQGARFWELRAALSLVRADCPAPGAREQLALIYSGFTEGLKLPDLQAAQTLATTKQGLGAAN
;
A
#
# COMPACT_ATOMS: atom_id res chain seq x y z
N MET A 1 -37.71 42.97 41.27
CA MET A 1 -37.80 44.37 40.81
C MET A 1 -37.77 44.35 39.30
N ALA A 2 -38.77 44.95 38.67
CA ALA A 2 -38.99 44.94 37.22
C ALA A 2 -37.90 45.71 36.46
N VAL A 3 -37.47 45.17 35.32
CA VAL A 3 -37.51 45.85 34.01
C VAL A 3 -37.65 44.75 32.95
N THR A 4 -38.79 44.66 32.27
CA THR A 4 -38.87 44.07 30.93
C THR A 4 -37.97 44.91 30.03
N GLY A 5 -36.80 44.39 29.67
CA GLY A 5 -35.86 45.10 28.80
C GLY A 5 -36.42 45.18 27.38
N GLN A 6 -37.31 46.12 27.11
CA GLN A 6 -37.58 46.57 25.75
C GLN A 6 -36.25 47.04 25.17
N MET A 7 -35.75 46.32 24.18
CA MET A 7 -34.53 46.67 23.46
C MET A 7 -34.67 48.10 22.90
N ASN A 8 -33.80 49.00 23.34
CA ASN A 8 -33.77 50.37 22.86
C ASN A 8 -33.00 50.42 21.53
N ILE A 9 -33.71 50.65 20.43
CA ILE A 9 -33.13 50.65 19.08
C ILE A 9 -32.08 51.73 18.89
N ALA A 10 -32.21 52.89 19.56
CA ALA A 10 -31.19 53.92 19.52
C ALA A 10 -29.85 53.44 20.10
N VAL A 11 -29.90 52.67 21.20
CA VAL A 11 -28.71 52.08 21.82
C VAL A 11 -28.14 50.96 20.94
N TRP A 12 -29.00 50.15 20.33
CA TRP A 12 -28.58 49.06 19.44
C TRP A 12 -27.92 49.57 18.15
N LEU A 13 -28.53 50.52 17.44
CA LEU A 13 -27.93 51.13 16.24
C LEU A 13 -26.61 51.82 16.57
N LYS A 14 -26.51 52.48 17.73
CA LYS A 14 -25.25 53.05 18.22
C LYS A 14 -24.17 51.99 18.45
N SER A 15 -24.53 50.81 18.98
CA SER A 15 -23.56 49.70 19.15
C SER A 15 -23.01 49.17 17.83
N LEU A 16 -23.75 49.33 16.73
CA LEU A 16 -23.32 48.98 15.37
C LEU A 16 -22.50 50.08 14.69
N GLY A 17 -22.35 51.26 15.32
CA GLY A 17 -21.74 52.46 14.72
C GLY A 17 -22.65 53.12 13.68
N LEU A 18 -23.96 52.98 13.83
CA LEU A 18 -25.00 53.37 12.88
C LEU A 18 -26.03 54.34 13.51
N GLU A 19 -25.63 55.10 14.53
CA GLU A 19 -26.50 56.04 15.25
C GLU A 19 -27.17 57.11 14.36
N GLN A 20 -26.60 57.39 13.18
CA GLN A 20 -27.20 58.30 12.21
C GLN A 20 -28.56 57.83 11.67
N TYR A 21 -28.91 56.55 11.82
CA TYR A 21 -30.19 55.99 11.36
C TYR A 21 -31.26 55.92 12.45
N VAL A 22 -30.96 56.35 13.68
CA VAL A 22 -31.94 56.37 14.78
C VAL A 22 -33.20 57.18 14.42
N PRO A 23 -33.11 58.41 13.87
CA PRO A 23 -34.31 59.17 13.49
C PRO A 23 -35.16 58.43 12.46
N VAL A 24 -34.52 57.76 11.50
CA VAL A 24 -35.21 57.01 10.44
C VAL A 24 -35.95 55.79 10.99
N PHE A 25 -35.34 55.06 11.93
CA PHE A 25 -35.99 53.91 12.55
C PHE A 25 -37.14 54.35 13.47
N ASP A 26 -36.96 55.44 14.22
CA ASP A 26 -38.01 56.02 15.07
C ASP A 26 -39.18 56.60 14.23
N ASP A 27 -38.89 57.34 13.17
CA ASP A 27 -39.89 57.96 12.26
C ASP A 27 -40.73 56.90 11.51
N ASN A 28 -40.17 55.72 11.28
CA ASN A 28 -40.86 54.58 10.66
C ASN A 28 -41.40 53.57 11.69
N ALA A 29 -41.41 53.93 12.98
CA ALA A 29 -41.92 53.12 14.08
C ALA A 29 -41.34 51.69 14.12
N ILE A 30 -40.07 51.53 13.75
CA ILE A 30 -39.37 50.26 13.88
C ILE A 30 -39.06 50.07 15.36
N ASP A 31 -39.69 49.08 15.99
CA ASP A 31 -39.45 48.67 17.36
C ASP A 31 -38.78 47.28 17.44
N ALA A 32 -38.49 46.82 18.65
CA ALA A 32 -37.81 45.55 18.88
C ALA A 32 -38.57 44.31 18.37
N GLU A 33 -39.89 44.40 18.17
CA GLU A 33 -40.70 43.31 17.62
C GLU A 33 -40.65 43.27 16.09
N ILE A 34 -40.57 44.44 15.45
CA ILE A 34 -40.49 44.56 13.99
C ILE A 34 -39.06 44.34 13.48
N LEU A 35 -38.06 44.71 14.28
CA LEU A 35 -36.65 44.66 13.92
C LEU A 35 -36.20 43.30 13.31
N PRO A 36 -36.58 42.12 13.85
CA PRO A 36 -36.19 40.83 13.29
C PRO A 36 -36.79 40.50 11.92
N ARG A 37 -37.83 41.23 11.50
CA ARG A 37 -38.57 41.00 10.26
C ARG A 37 -38.16 41.91 9.11
N LEU A 38 -37.21 42.83 9.34
CA LEU A 38 -36.76 43.75 8.30
C LEU A 38 -35.94 43.03 7.23
N THR A 39 -36.26 43.31 5.97
CA THR A 39 -35.50 42.85 4.81
C THR A 39 -34.55 43.93 4.29
N ALA A 40 -33.66 43.54 3.37
CA ALA A 40 -32.75 44.48 2.71
C ALA A 40 -33.47 45.55 1.87
N GLU A 41 -34.70 45.28 1.42
CA GLU A 41 -35.51 46.25 0.67
C GLU A 41 -36.25 47.20 1.62
N ASP A 42 -36.79 46.70 2.74
CA ASP A 42 -37.41 47.56 3.77
C ASP A 42 -36.41 48.59 4.33
N LEU A 43 -35.18 48.15 4.62
CA LEU A 43 -34.11 49.05 5.09
C LEU A 43 -33.77 50.13 4.06
N LYS A 44 -33.88 49.80 2.76
CA LYS A 44 -33.62 50.74 1.68
C LYS A 44 -34.78 51.73 1.53
N GLU A 45 -36.02 51.28 1.71
CA GLU A 45 -37.22 52.13 1.67
C GLU A 45 -37.24 53.16 2.81
N ILE A 46 -36.85 52.79 4.03
CA ILE A 46 -36.79 53.74 5.15
C ILE A 46 -35.60 54.71 5.04
N GLY A 47 -34.64 54.49 4.15
CA GLY A 47 -33.55 55.44 3.86
C GLY A 47 -32.15 54.98 4.25
N VAL A 48 -31.94 53.70 4.59
CA VAL A 48 -30.60 53.10 4.72
C VAL A 48 -30.05 52.74 3.33
N GLY A 49 -29.71 53.75 2.54
CA GLY A 49 -29.30 53.55 1.14
C GLY A 49 -27.97 52.78 0.97
N ALA A 50 -27.04 52.93 1.92
CA ALA A 50 -25.73 52.31 1.85
C ALA A 50 -25.82 50.77 2.03
N LEU A 51 -25.41 50.02 1.01
CA LEU A 51 -25.46 48.54 1.00
C LEU A 51 -24.73 47.90 2.20
N GLY A 52 -23.58 48.46 2.58
CA GLY A 52 -22.81 47.98 3.73
C GLY A 52 -23.52 48.15 5.07
N HIS A 53 -24.25 49.25 5.26
CA HIS A 53 -25.02 49.48 6.49
C HIS A 53 -26.22 48.53 6.57
N ARG A 54 -26.90 48.26 5.44
CA ARG A 54 -27.99 47.28 5.38
C ARG A 54 -27.53 45.86 5.72
N LYS A 55 -26.41 45.40 5.15
CA LYS A 55 -25.84 44.09 5.49
C LYS A 55 -25.49 43.99 6.98
N ARG A 56 -24.86 45.03 7.54
CA ARG A 56 -24.47 45.07 8.95
C ARG A 56 -25.66 45.04 9.91
N ILE A 57 -26.78 45.68 9.55
CA ILE A 57 -28.04 45.64 10.31
C ILE A 57 -28.66 44.23 10.25
N LEU A 58 -28.71 43.61 9.06
CA LEU A 58 -29.28 42.26 8.88
C LEU A 58 -28.42 41.17 9.55
N GLU A 59 -27.10 41.28 9.49
CA GLU A 59 -26.17 40.39 10.21
C GLU A 59 -26.33 40.53 11.73
N ALA A 60 -26.52 41.76 12.23
CA ALA A 60 -26.77 42.01 13.63
C ALA A 60 -28.13 41.45 14.08
N ILE A 61 -29.18 41.53 13.24
CA ILE A 61 -30.48 40.90 13.49
C ILE A 61 -30.34 39.38 13.57
N ALA A 62 -29.66 38.75 12.61
CA ALA A 62 -29.44 37.30 12.60
C ALA A 62 -28.66 36.81 13.83
N ALA A 63 -27.72 37.63 14.34
CA ALA A 63 -26.99 37.33 15.57
C ALA A 63 -27.85 37.39 16.85
N MET A 64 -28.99 38.10 16.82
CA MET A 64 -29.91 38.18 17.96
C MET A 64 -30.81 36.95 18.09
N GLU A 65 -30.99 36.17 17.02
CA GLU A 65 -31.79 34.93 17.02
C GLU A 65 -31.02 33.70 17.55
N GLY A 66 -29.71 33.83 17.82
CA GLY A 66 -28.83 32.72 18.22
C GLY A 66 -28.25 32.84 19.64
N GLN A 67 -29.04 32.54 20.68
CA GLN A 67 -28.52 32.18 22.01
C GLN A 67 -29.36 31.08 22.69
N PRO A 68 -28.82 29.87 22.92
CA PRO A 68 -29.34 28.93 23.91
C PRO A 68 -28.59 29.07 25.26
N GLU A 69 -29.33 29.38 26.33
CA GLU A 69 -28.83 29.35 27.71
C GLU A 69 -28.56 27.92 28.21
N VAL A 70 -27.42 27.76 28.87
CA VAL A 70 -26.97 26.54 29.57
C VAL A 70 -27.16 26.74 31.07
N VAL A 71 -28.00 25.95 31.76
CA VAL A 71 -27.83 25.71 33.22
C VAL A 71 -28.29 24.31 33.69
N SER A 72 -27.28 23.54 34.10
CA SER A 72 -27.17 22.56 35.20
C SER A 72 -28.05 21.31 35.30
N ALA A 73 -27.38 20.15 35.38
CA ALA A 73 -27.92 18.85 35.73
C ALA A 73 -27.39 18.35 37.09
N ARG A 74 -28.29 17.82 37.95
CA ARG A 74 -28.26 16.53 38.72
C ARG A 74 -28.98 16.62 40.09
N PRO A 75 -29.43 15.50 40.72
CA PRO A 75 -29.59 14.12 40.23
C PRO A 75 -30.89 13.37 40.66
N ALA A 76 -31.15 12.26 39.94
CA ALA A 76 -31.74 10.97 40.36
C ALA A 76 -33.18 10.86 40.91
N SER A 77 -34.02 10.07 40.23
CA SER A 77 -34.45 8.75 40.74
C SER A 77 -35.34 7.96 39.76
N ALA A 78 -35.10 6.64 39.73
CA ALA A 78 -35.98 5.51 39.40
C ALA A 78 -36.55 5.32 37.97
N SER A 79 -36.02 4.29 37.29
CA SER A 79 -36.64 3.53 36.18
C SER A 79 -37.67 2.48 36.71
N PRO A 80 -38.26 1.60 35.88
CA PRO A 80 -39.08 1.79 34.68
C PRO A 80 -40.38 0.93 34.71
N MET A 81 -41.40 1.22 33.87
CA MET A 81 -42.12 0.22 33.03
C MET A 81 -43.40 0.76 32.34
N SER A 82 -43.49 0.41 31.06
CA SER A 82 -44.66 0.05 30.23
C SER A 82 -45.78 1.07 29.91
N ALA A 83 -45.81 1.36 28.60
CA ALA A 83 -46.93 1.23 27.66
C ALA A 83 -47.80 2.46 27.31
N SER A 84 -47.70 2.82 26.02
CA SER A 84 -48.75 3.31 25.10
C SER A 84 -49.39 4.67 25.45
N VAL A 85 -49.43 5.68 24.57
CA VAL A 85 -50.19 5.76 23.30
C VAL A 85 -49.84 7.12 22.61
N GLU A 86 -50.02 7.19 21.27
CA GLU A 86 -50.24 8.40 20.45
C GLU A 86 -49.05 9.32 20.10
N ARG A 87 -48.45 9.07 18.92
CA ARG A 87 -47.95 10.17 18.07
C ARG A 87 -49.13 10.67 17.22
N PHE A 88 -49.55 11.90 17.49
CA PHE A 88 -50.39 12.68 16.58
C PHE A 88 -49.62 12.89 15.27
N GLY A 89 -50.08 12.23 14.22
CA GLY A 89 -49.75 12.60 12.85
C GLY A 89 -50.45 13.91 12.49
N GLU A 90 -49.71 14.82 11.87
CA GLU A 90 -50.30 15.96 11.18
C GLU A 90 -51.22 15.46 10.06
N ALA A 91 -52.49 15.85 10.14
CA ALA A 91 -53.46 15.64 9.09
C ALA A 91 -53.31 16.71 8.00
N GLY A 92 -53.24 16.27 6.74
CA GLY A 92 -54.05 16.88 5.68
C GLY A 92 -53.37 17.84 4.70
N ARG A 93 -52.68 17.28 3.69
CA ARG A 93 -53.07 17.58 2.30
C ARG A 93 -53.54 16.26 1.67
N PRO A 94 -54.69 16.22 0.98
CA PRO A 94 -55.07 15.03 0.22
C PRO A 94 -53.97 14.76 -0.80
N ARG A 95 -53.32 13.59 -0.71
CA ARG A 95 -52.37 13.16 -1.74
C ARG A 95 -53.21 12.85 -2.98
N GLU A 96 -53.03 13.66 -4.02
CA GLU A 96 -53.61 13.37 -5.33
C GLU A 96 -53.20 11.95 -5.75
N ALA A 97 -54.14 11.22 -6.36
CA ALA A 97 -53.89 9.86 -6.81
C ALA A 97 -52.76 9.85 -7.85
N GLU A 98 -51.61 9.27 -7.50
CA GLU A 98 -50.43 9.23 -8.36
C GLU A 98 -50.29 7.87 -9.06
N ARG A 99 -49.99 7.88 -10.37
CA ARG A 99 -49.59 6.67 -11.10
C ARG A 99 -48.10 6.44 -10.86
N ARG A 100 -47.76 5.31 -10.25
CA ARG A 100 -46.37 4.96 -9.92
C ARG A 100 -46.12 3.48 -10.13
N GLN A 101 -44.88 3.13 -10.49
CA GLN A 101 -44.45 1.75 -10.47
C GLN A 101 -44.15 1.33 -9.03
N LEU A 102 -44.73 0.22 -8.59
CA LEU A 102 -44.62 -0.25 -7.21
C LEU A 102 -44.35 -1.76 -7.21
N THR A 103 -43.50 -2.20 -6.28
CA THR A 103 -43.28 -3.63 -6.04
C THR A 103 -44.10 -4.06 -4.82
N VAL A 104 -45.04 -4.98 -5.05
CA VAL A 104 -45.94 -5.51 -4.02
C VAL A 104 -45.45 -6.88 -3.57
N MET A 105 -45.30 -7.07 -2.27
CA MET A 105 -44.98 -8.34 -1.64
C MET A 105 -46.14 -8.83 -0.79
N PHE A 106 -46.53 -10.10 -0.99
CA PHE A 106 -47.54 -10.80 -0.19
C PHE A 106 -46.90 -11.98 0.52
N VAL A 107 -47.03 -12.03 1.85
CA VAL A 107 -46.51 -13.11 2.71
C VAL A 107 -47.69 -13.82 3.37
N ASP A 108 -47.64 -15.14 3.46
CA ASP A 108 -48.68 -15.96 4.08
C ASP A 108 -48.07 -17.12 4.88
N LEU A 109 -48.58 -17.36 6.09
CA LEU A 109 -48.12 -18.41 6.99
C LEU A 109 -48.76 -19.76 6.64
N VAL A 110 -47.93 -20.74 6.29
CA VAL A 110 -48.39 -22.07 5.86
C VAL A 110 -49.04 -22.84 7.01
N GLY A 111 -50.28 -23.29 6.80
CA GLY A 111 -50.97 -24.18 7.73
C GLY A 111 -51.54 -23.49 8.97
N SER A 112 -51.69 -22.17 8.95
CA SER A 112 -52.30 -21.35 10.01
C SER A 112 -53.63 -21.91 10.54
N THR A 113 -54.54 -22.34 9.65
CA THR A 113 -55.84 -22.93 10.00
C THR A 113 -55.69 -24.26 10.77
N ALA A 114 -54.68 -25.06 10.43
CA ALA A 114 -54.40 -26.32 11.13
C ALA A 114 -53.74 -26.06 12.49
N LEU A 115 -52.89 -25.04 12.60
CA LEU A 115 -52.31 -24.58 13.86
C LEU A 115 -53.38 -24.02 14.80
N ALA A 116 -54.33 -23.22 14.29
CA ALA A 116 -55.43 -22.66 15.06
C ALA A 116 -56.39 -23.72 15.67
N ARG A 117 -56.43 -24.93 15.09
CA ARG A 117 -57.21 -26.06 15.65
C ARG A 117 -56.47 -26.83 16.75
N ARG A 118 -55.14 -26.69 16.83
CA ARG A 118 -54.27 -27.48 17.73
C ARG A 118 -53.73 -26.65 18.90
N LEU A 119 -53.52 -25.35 18.68
CA LEU A 119 -53.04 -24.40 19.67
C LEU A 119 -54.22 -23.75 20.40
N ASP A 120 -54.02 -23.42 21.67
CA ASP A 120 -54.97 -22.57 22.40
C ASP A 120 -55.08 -21.19 21.74
N PRO A 121 -56.25 -20.51 21.74
CA PRO A 121 -56.40 -19.17 21.16
C PRO A 121 -55.38 -18.14 21.65
N GLU A 122 -54.90 -18.21 22.90
CA GLU A 122 -53.84 -17.34 23.41
C GLU A 122 -52.48 -17.66 22.78
N GLU A 123 -52.14 -18.95 22.65
CA GLU A 123 -50.91 -19.42 22.00
C GLU A 123 -50.90 -19.10 20.51
N MET A 124 -52.05 -19.23 19.83
CA MET A 124 -52.20 -18.85 18.43
C MET A 124 -52.05 -17.34 18.23
N ARG A 125 -52.61 -16.53 19.13
CA ARG A 125 -52.46 -15.06 19.08
C ARG A 125 -51.01 -14.64 19.27
N ASP A 126 -50.29 -15.25 20.20
CA ASP A 126 -48.89 -14.92 20.47
C ASP A 126 -47.97 -15.37 19.32
N LEU A 127 -48.26 -16.52 18.69
CA LEU A 127 -47.59 -16.99 17.48
C LEU A 127 -47.82 -16.03 16.30
N LEU A 128 -49.07 -15.63 16.05
CA LEU A 128 -49.38 -14.67 14.98
C LEU A 128 -48.69 -13.32 15.22
N ARG A 129 -48.66 -12.84 16.47
CA ARG A 129 -47.94 -11.61 16.83
C ARG A 129 -46.43 -11.74 16.58
N GLN A 130 -45.84 -12.89 16.91
CA GLN A 130 -44.42 -13.14 16.66
C GLN A 130 -44.12 -13.18 15.16
N PHE A 131 -44.92 -13.89 14.38
CA PHE A 131 -44.83 -13.91 12.91
C PHE A 131 -44.97 -12.52 12.30
N GLN A 132 -45.96 -11.74 12.73
CA GLN A 132 -46.21 -10.38 12.24
C GLN A 132 -45.03 -9.44 12.59
N ASN A 133 -44.50 -9.51 13.81
CA ASN A 133 -43.35 -8.71 14.21
C ASN A 133 -42.08 -9.08 13.45
N THR A 134 -41.83 -10.38 13.24
CA THR A 134 -40.69 -10.84 12.43
C THR A 134 -40.82 -10.38 10.98
N THR A 135 -42.00 -10.53 10.38
CA THR A 135 -42.25 -10.12 9.00
C THR A 135 -42.15 -8.61 8.83
N ALA A 136 -42.76 -7.84 9.74
CA ALA A 136 -42.68 -6.38 9.72
C ALA A 136 -41.25 -5.87 9.95
N GLY A 137 -40.50 -6.53 10.85
CA GLY A 137 -39.10 -6.20 11.12
C GLY A 137 -38.22 -6.36 9.88
N GLU A 138 -38.31 -7.51 9.19
CA GLU A 138 -37.53 -7.72 7.97
C GLU A 138 -38.01 -6.84 6.80
N VAL A 139 -39.31 -6.58 6.66
CA VAL A 139 -39.82 -5.64 5.64
C VAL A 139 -39.26 -4.23 5.86
N LEU A 140 -39.33 -3.73 7.10
CA LEU A 140 -38.81 -2.41 7.45
C LEU A 140 -37.28 -2.33 7.34
N ARG A 141 -36.58 -3.43 7.63
CA ARG A 141 -35.11 -3.52 7.49
C ARG A 141 -34.64 -3.27 6.06
N PHE A 142 -35.41 -3.69 5.06
CA PHE A 142 -35.14 -3.41 3.64
C PHE A 142 -35.93 -2.20 3.13
N GLU A 143 -36.31 -1.29 4.03
CA GLU A 143 -37.02 -0.04 3.76
C GLU A 143 -38.38 -0.21 3.05
N GLY A 144 -38.98 -1.41 3.15
CA GLY A 144 -40.34 -1.67 2.70
C GLY A 144 -41.38 -1.11 3.67
N HIS A 145 -42.52 -0.70 3.14
CA HIS A 145 -43.66 -0.26 3.92
C HIS A 145 -44.67 -1.40 4.13
N VAL A 146 -44.90 -1.78 5.39
CA VAL A 146 -45.95 -2.76 5.72
C VAL A 146 -47.31 -2.09 5.60
N ALA A 147 -48.02 -2.40 4.52
CA ALA A 147 -49.31 -1.82 4.20
C ALA A 147 -50.45 -2.41 5.03
N LYS A 148 -50.43 -3.74 5.26
CA LYS A 148 -51.48 -4.43 6.01
C LYS A 148 -50.95 -5.71 6.65
N LEU A 149 -51.31 -5.94 7.90
CA LEU A 149 -51.16 -7.24 8.58
C LEU A 149 -52.56 -7.90 8.63
N MET A 150 -52.66 -9.13 8.14
CA MET A 150 -53.93 -9.84 7.90
C MET A 150 -53.92 -11.19 8.63
N GLY A 151 -53.87 -11.18 9.97
CA GLY A 151 -53.83 -12.42 10.75
C GLY A 151 -52.58 -13.24 10.44
N ASP A 152 -52.73 -14.25 9.59
CA ASP A 152 -51.69 -15.15 9.07
C ASP A 152 -50.96 -14.64 7.81
N GLY A 153 -51.36 -13.49 7.25
CA GLY A 153 -50.68 -12.87 6.11
C GLY A 153 -50.16 -11.44 6.36
N ALA A 154 -49.26 -10.97 5.50
CA ALA A 154 -48.76 -9.60 5.48
C ALA A 154 -48.63 -9.08 4.04
N LEU A 155 -49.03 -7.82 3.83
CA LEU A 155 -48.91 -7.09 2.58
C LEU A 155 -47.92 -5.94 2.76
N ALA A 156 -46.91 -5.88 1.90
CA ALA A 156 -45.88 -4.86 1.93
C ALA A 156 -45.67 -4.21 0.55
N TYR A 157 -45.29 -2.94 0.56
CA TYR A 157 -45.03 -2.11 -0.61
C TYR A 157 -43.59 -1.61 -0.59
N PHE A 158 -42.92 -1.72 -1.73
CA PHE A 158 -41.59 -1.20 -1.99
C PHE A 158 -41.72 -0.15 -3.12
N GLY A 159 -41.22 1.07 -2.88
CA GLY A 159 -41.47 2.25 -3.72
C GLY A 159 -42.43 3.28 -3.15
N TRP A 160 -42.85 3.12 -1.88
CA TRP A 160 -43.81 3.98 -1.18
C TRP A 160 -43.57 3.95 0.35
N PRO A 161 -43.49 5.07 1.10
CA PRO A 161 -43.71 6.48 0.74
C PRO A 161 -42.64 7.14 -0.16
N GLN A 162 -41.47 6.52 -0.29
CA GLN A 162 -40.33 7.00 -1.06
C GLN A 162 -39.93 5.91 -2.06
N ALA A 163 -39.42 6.30 -3.24
CA ALA A 163 -39.00 5.34 -4.26
C ALA A 163 -37.49 5.37 -4.48
N HIS A 164 -36.95 4.17 -4.65
CA HIS A 164 -35.56 3.85 -4.92
C HIS A 164 -35.47 3.12 -6.28
N GLU A 165 -34.28 2.98 -6.83
CA GLU A 165 -34.09 2.29 -8.12
C GLU A 165 -34.12 0.76 -7.98
N ASP A 166 -33.98 0.24 -6.76
CA ASP A 166 -33.78 -1.17 -6.42
C ASP A 166 -34.98 -1.81 -5.70
N GLU A 167 -36.19 -1.27 -5.84
CA GLU A 167 -37.38 -1.75 -5.12
C GLU A 167 -37.72 -3.23 -5.37
N ALA A 168 -37.45 -3.71 -6.59
CA ALA A 168 -37.62 -5.12 -6.92
C ALA A 168 -36.59 -6.01 -6.20
N GLU A 169 -35.34 -5.55 -6.07
CA GLU A 169 -34.27 -6.24 -5.34
C GLU A 169 -34.58 -6.27 -3.85
N ARG A 170 -34.89 -5.11 -3.26
CA ARG A 170 -35.21 -4.96 -1.84
C ARG A 170 -36.37 -5.85 -1.42
N ALA A 171 -37.43 -5.92 -2.24
CA ALA A 171 -38.56 -6.81 -2.00
C ALA A 171 -38.16 -8.30 -2.01
N VAL A 172 -37.29 -8.72 -2.94
CA VAL A 172 -36.82 -10.12 -3.01
C VAL A 172 -35.91 -10.47 -1.83
N ARG A 173 -35.00 -9.57 -1.42
CA ARG A 173 -34.16 -9.76 -0.23
C ARG A 173 -34.99 -9.82 1.04
N ALA A 174 -35.97 -8.93 1.19
CA ALA A 174 -36.91 -8.95 2.30
C ALA A 174 -37.69 -10.27 2.34
N ALA A 175 -38.16 -10.76 1.20
CA ALA A 175 -38.87 -12.03 1.12
C ALA A 175 -38.00 -13.23 1.54
N LEU A 176 -36.75 -13.29 1.08
CA LEU A 176 -35.80 -14.34 1.48
C LEU A 176 -35.47 -14.27 2.97
N ALA A 177 -35.28 -13.06 3.51
CA ALA A 177 -35.05 -12.84 4.93
C ALA A 177 -36.26 -13.24 5.79
N VAL A 178 -37.48 -12.91 5.36
CA VAL A 178 -38.73 -13.33 6.01
C VAL A 178 -38.86 -14.86 6.00
N VAL A 179 -38.60 -15.52 4.87
CA VAL A 179 -38.59 -16.99 4.77
C VAL A 179 -37.59 -17.60 5.77
N SER A 180 -36.36 -17.08 5.81
CA SER A 180 -35.31 -17.57 6.71
C SER A 180 -35.66 -17.36 8.20
N ALA A 181 -36.09 -16.14 8.55
CA ALA A 181 -36.40 -15.76 9.92
C ALA A 181 -37.61 -16.53 10.47
N VAL A 182 -38.66 -16.72 9.66
CA VAL A 182 -39.84 -17.48 10.08
C VAL A 182 -39.54 -18.98 10.17
N ASN A 183 -38.69 -19.53 9.28
CA ASN A 183 -38.22 -20.92 9.40
C ASN A 183 -37.41 -21.17 10.69
N GLY A 184 -36.82 -20.13 11.29
CA GLY A 184 -36.11 -20.19 12.57
C GLY A 184 -37.01 -20.10 13.81
N LEU A 185 -38.30 -19.77 13.65
CA LEU A 185 -39.27 -19.73 14.74
C LEU A 185 -39.73 -21.15 15.10
N SER A 186 -39.57 -21.54 16.36
CA SER A 186 -40.01 -22.84 16.88
C SER A 186 -41.26 -22.70 17.75
N VAL A 187 -42.24 -23.56 17.50
CA VAL A 187 -43.45 -23.68 18.34
C VAL A 187 -43.24 -24.81 19.36
N LYS A 188 -43.86 -24.71 20.54
CA LYS A 188 -43.90 -25.81 21.52
C LYS A 188 -44.41 -27.08 20.83
N GLY A 189 -43.52 -28.08 20.68
CA GLY A 189 -43.79 -29.31 19.92
C GLY A 189 -42.82 -29.59 18.76
N GLY A 190 -41.86 -28.69 18.47
CA GLY A 190 -40.77 -28.94 17.52
C GLY A 190 -41.17 -28.85 16.04
N GLN A 191 -42.35 -28.33 15.74
CA GLN A 191 -42.82 -28.12 14.37
C GLN A 191 -42.24 -26.82 13.81
N GLN A 192 -41.64 -26.90 12.62
CA GLN A 192 -41.05 -25.76 11.91
C GLN A 192 -42.14 -24.93 11.23
N LEU A 193 -42.14 -23.61 11.44
CA LEU A 193 -43.01 -22.68 10.71
C LEU A 193 -42.44 -22.43 9.32
N SER A 194 -43.33 -22.12 8.36
CA SER A 194 -42.93 -21.81 7.00
C SER A 194 -43.91 -20.84 6.37
N VAL A 195 -43.44 -20.02 5.44
CA VAL A 195 -44.23 -19.00 4.74
C VAL A 195 -44.15 -19.17 3.24
N ARG A 196 -45.12 -18.63 2.53
CA ARG A 196 -45.13 -18.50 1.08
C ARG A 196 -45.12 -17.03 0.73
N VAL A 197 -44.25 -16.64 -0.20
CA VAL A 197 -44.13 -15.23 -0.60
C VAL A 197 -44.34 -15.07 -2.10
N GLY A 198 -45.19 -14.11 -2.48
CA GLY A 198 -45.42 -13.71 -3.86
C GLY A 198 -45.07 -12.24 -4.07
N ILE A 199 -44.32 -11.92 -5.11
CA ILE A 199 -43.89 -10.55 -5.42
C ILE A 199 -44.25 -10.21 -6.86
N ALA A 200 -44.84 -9.03 -7.06
CA ALA A 200 -45.05 -8.49 -8.39
C ALA A 200 -44.71 -7.00 -8.44
N THR A 201 -44.04 -6.60 -9.51
CA THR A 201 -43.79 -5.19 -9.85
C THR A 201 -44.70 -4.78 -11.00
N GLY A 202 -45.25 -3.57 -10.95
CA GLY A 202 -46.10 -3.03 -12.01
C GLY A 202 -46.64 -1.64 -11.70
N LEU A 203 -47.28 -1.00 -12.69
CA LEU A 203 -47.90 0.31 -12.53
C LEU A 203 -49.18 0.20 -11.68
N VAL A 204 -49.26 1.02 -10.64
CA VAL A 204 -50.42 1.14 -9.75
C VAL A 204 -50.79 2.60 -9.55
N VAL A 205 -52.02 2.86 -9.14
CA VAL A 205 -52.47 4.17 -8.70
C VAL A 205 -52.51 4.17 -7.18
N VAL A 206 -51.78 5.09 -6.55
CA VAL A 206 -51.72 5.26 -5.09
C VAL A 206 -52.45 6.54 -4.69
N GLY A 207 -53.50 6.44 -3.86
CA GLY A 207 -54.27 7.61 -3.41
C GLY A 207 -55.51 7.27 -2.57
N ASP A 208 -56.02 8.26 -1.82
CA ASP A 208 -57.24 8.12 -1.03
C ASP A 208 -58.47 8.08 -1.95
N LEU A 209 -58.93 6.87 -2.30
CA LEU A 209 -60.20 6.68 -2.99
C LEU A 209 -61.35 6.95 -2.01
N ILE A 210 -62.14 7.96 -2.36
CA ILE A 210 -63.27 8.49 -1.59
C ILE A 210 -64.27 7.37 -1.22
N GLY A 211 -64.38 7.06 0.07
CA GLY A 211 -65.42 6.21 0.65
C GLY A 211 -65.57 6.46 2.15
N ILE A 212 -66.74 6.94 2.58
CA ILE A 212 -67.03 7.23 3.99
C ILE A 212 -67.31 5.91 4.72
N GLY A 213 -66.50 5.59 5.73
CA GLY A 213 -66.71 4.49 6.68
C GLY A 213 -65.46 3.64 6.89
N SER A 214 -65.24 3.22 8.14
CA SER A 214 -64.07 2.51 8.65
C SER A 214 -63.54 1.38 7.77
N ALA A 215 -62.64 1.72 6.85
CA ALA A 215 -61.72 0.84 6.17
C ALA A 215 -60.70 1.73 5.42
N GLN A 216 -59.47 1.85 5.93
CA GLN A 216 -58.29 2.24 5.12
C GLN A 216 -57.95 1.12 4.11
N GLU A 217 -58.96 0.51 3.52
CA GLU A 217 -58.84 -0.56 2.53
C GLU A 217 -58.88 0.10 1.16
N ASN A 218 -57.80 -0.06 0.39
CA ASN A 218 -57.60 0.35 -1.02
C ASN A 218 -56.81 1.64 -1.27
N ALA A 219 -55.67 1.84 -0.59
CA ALA A 219 -54.72 2.90 -0.96
C ALA A 219 -53.94 2.64 -2.27
N VAL A 220 -54.01 1.43 -2.84
CA VAL A 220 -53.31 1.04 -4.09
C VAL A 220 -54.28 0.28 -5.01
N VAL A 221 -54.56 0.82 -6.20
CA VAL A 221 -55.40 0.19 -7.23
C VAL A 221 -54.59 -0.13 -8.49
N GLY A 222 -54.62 -1.39 -8.92
CA GLY A 222 -53.93 -1.89 -10.12
C GLY A 222 -53.96 -3.42 -10.17
N GLU A 223 -53.48 -4.01 -11.27
CA GLU A 223 -53.38 -5.48 -11.41
C GLU A 223 -52.26 -6.09 -10.54
N THR A 224 -51.27 -5.28 -10.15
CA THR A 224 -50.05 -5.72 -9.43
C THR A 224 -50.31 -6.37 -8.06
N PRO A 225 -51.15 -5.81 -7.15
CA PRO A 225 -51.44 -6.48 -5.87
C PRO A 225 -52.18 -7.81 -6.04
N ASN A 226 -53.08 -7.89 -7.03
CA ASN A 226 -53.77 -9.13 -7.36
C ASN A 226 -52.78 -10.18 -7.90
N LEU A 227 -51.84 -9.77 -8.75
CA LEU A 227 -50.79 -10.64 -9.26
C LEU A 227 -49.88 -11.17 -8.14
N ALA A 228 -49.39 -10.31 -7.23
CA ALA A 228 -48.55 -10.72 -6.10
C ALA A 228 -49.26 -11.75 -5.20
N ALA A 229 -50.55 -11.54 -4.90
CA ALA A 229 -51.34 -12.49 -4.12
C ALA A 229 -51.51 -13.86 -4.83
N ARG A 230 -51.67 -13.86 -6.17
CA ARG A 230 -51.78 -15.10 -6.94
C ARG A 230 -50.45 -15.84 -7.04
N LEU A 231 -49.33 -15.12 -7.15
CA LEU A 231 -47.98 -15.68 -7.12
C LEU A 231 -47.67 -16.32 -5.76
N GLN A 232 -48.12 -15.70 -4.66
CA GLN A 232 -48.00 -16.27 -3.32
C GLN A 232 -48.78 -17.60 -3.22
N ALA A 233 -50.01 -17.64 -3.74
CA ALA A 233 -50.86 -18.84 -3.64
C ALA A 233 -50.27 -20.07 -4.35
N ILE A 234 -49.49 -19.87 -5.42
CA ILE A 234 -48.82 -20.95 -6.18
C ILE A 234 -47.43 -21.28 -5.63
N ALA A 235 -46.90 -20.50 -4.67
CA ALA A 235 -45.60 -20.76 -4.06
C ALA A 235 -45.63 -22.01 -3.16
N GLU A 236 -44.57 -22.80 -3.20
CA GLU A 236 -44.38 -23.92 -2.26
C GLU A 236 -44.00 -23.37 -0.86
N PRO A 237 -44.28 -24.09 0.24
CA PRO A 237 -43.82 -23.69 1.57
C PRO A 237 -42.32 -23.40 1.61
N GLY A 238 -41.95 -22.22 2.13
CA GLY A 238 -40.56 -21.78 2.27
C GLY A 238 -39.95 -21.19 1.00
N THR A 239 -40.78 -20.77 0.04
CA THR A 239 -40.29 -20.28 -1.27
C THR A 239 -40.86 -18.91 -1.63
N VAL A 240 -40.12 -18.20 -2.47
CA VAL A 240 -40.48 -16.89 -3.01
C VAL A 240 -40.75 -17.03 -4.50
N VAL A 241 -41.90 -16.55 -4.97
CA VAL A 241 -42.28 -16.55 -6.37
C VAL A 241 -42.48 -15.11 -6.85
N ILE A 242 -41.84 -14.77 -7.97
CA ILE A 242 -41.81 -13.41 -8.54
C ILE A 242 -42.49 -13.36 -9.92
N SER A 243 -43.02 -12.20 -10.29
CA SER A 243 -43.58 -11.94 -11.62
C SER A 243 -42.48 -11.77 -12.68
N GLU A 244 -42.82 -11.86 -13.95
CA GLU A 244 -41.88 -11.64 -15.06
C GLU A 244 -41.25 -10.24 -15.05
N LEU A 245 -42.02 -9.19 -14.73
CA LEU A 245 -41.47 -7.84 -14.66
C LEU A 245 -40.50 -7.70 -13.48
N THR A 246 -40.82 -8.29 -12.32
CA THR A 246 -39.90 -8.34 -11.18
C THR A 246 -38.61 -9.09 -11.54
N TYR A 247 -38.71 -10.21 -12.26
CA TYR A 247 -37.54 -10.95 -12.75
C TYR A 247 -36.64 -10.11 -13.66
N ARG A 248 -37.22 -9.37 -14.62
CA ARG A 248 -36.43 -8.50 -15.51
C ARG A 248 -35.71 -7.38 -14.76
N LEU A 249 -36.32 -6.84 -13.70
CA LEU A 249 -35.75 -5.73 -12.92
C LEU A 249 -34.63 -6.17 -11.96
N ILE A 250 -34.64 -7.42 -11.50
CA ILE A 250 -33.59 -7.95 -10.62
C ILE A 250 -32.42 -8.60 -11.38
N GLY A 251 -32.58 -8.90 -12.68
CA GLY A 251 -31.52 -9.47 -13.52
C GLY A 251 -30.87 -10.72 -12.91
N ASN A 252 -29.54 -10.82 -13.00
CA ASN A 252 -28.76 -11.94 -12.45
C ASN A 252 -28.37 -11.77 -10.97
N LEU A 253 -29.02 -10.87 -10.23
CA LEU A 253 -28.76 -10.67 -8.80
C LEU A 253 -29.26 -11.84 -7.95
N PHE A 254 -30.19 -12.64 -8.47
CA PHE A 254 -30.75 -13.81 -7.80
C PHE A 254 -30.74 -15.02 -8.73
N GLU A 255 -30.48 -16.19 -8.17
CA GLU A 255 -30.68 -17.45 -8.89
C GLU A 255 -32.19 -17.76 -8.93
N VAL A 256 -32.76 -17.92 -10.12
CA VAL A 256 -34.19 -18.20 -10.29
C VAL A 256 -34.43 -19.42 -11.19
N THR A 257 -35.54 -20.11 -10.97
CA THR A 257 -36.03 -21.19 -11.84
C THR A 257 -37.39 -20.82 -12.40
N SER A 258 -37.59 -20.99 -13.72
CA SER A 258 -38.88 -20.70 -14.35
C SER A 258 -39.95 -21.73 -13.92
N ILE A 259 -41.14 -21.22 -13.60
CA ILE A 259 -42.34 -22.03 -13.39
C ILE A 259 -43.11 -22.04 -14.71
N ARG A 260 -43.64 -23.20 -15.09
CA ARG A 260 -44.40 -23.36 -16.34
C ARG A 260 -45.55 -22.34 -16.38
N PRO A 261 -45.75 -21.60 -17.49
CA PRO A 261 -46.85 -20.64 -17.60
C PRO A 261 -48.19 -21.31 -17.31
N GLN A 262 -48.98 -20.70 -16.43
CA GLN A 262 -50.25 -21.25 -15.97
C GLN A 262 -51.33 -20.16 -15.86
N MET A 263 -52.59 -20.55 -16.02
CA MET A 263 -53.73 -19.66 -15.89
C MET A 263 -53.96 -19.34 -14.41
N LEU A 264 -53.82 -18.07 -14.03
CA LEU A 264 -54.14 -17.58 -12.69
C LEU A 264 -55.56 -17.01 -12.69
N ALA A 265 -56.34 -17.28 -11.64
CA ALA A 265 -57.72 -16.80 -11.54
C ALA A 265 -57.80 -15.26 -11.60
N GLY A 266 -58.48 -14.74 -12.62
CA GLY A 266 -58.60 -13.30 -12.90
C GLY A 266 -57.68 -12.77 -13.99
N PHE A 267 -56.88 -13.64 -14.65
CA PHE A 267 -56.02 -13.29 -15.78
C PHE A 267 -56.41 -14.10 -17.03
N ASP A 268 -56.59 -13.41 -18.15
CA ASP A 268 -57.04 -14.01 -19.42
C ASP A 268 -55.91 -14.65 -20.23
N THR A 269 -54.65 -14.48 -19.80
CA THR A 269 -53.46 -15.06 -20.41
C THR A 269 -52.64 -15.89 -19.40
N PRO A 270 -51.92 -16.92 -19.85
CA PRO A 270 -50.98 -17.65 -18.99
C PRO A 270 -49.91 -16.71 -18.43
N VAL A 271 -49.73 -16.71 -17.11
CA VAL A 271 -48.75 -15.86 -16.44
C VAL A 271 -47.43 -16.61 -16.26
N SER A 272 -46.33 -16.02 -16.71
CA SER A 272 -44.96 -16.49 -16.43
C SER A 272 -44.56 -16.10 -15.01
N ALA A 273 -44.09 -17.08 -14.23
CA ALA A 273 -43.66 -16.89 -12.85
C ALA A 273 -42.29 -17.54 -12.64
N PHE A 274 -41.51 -17.02 -11.69
CA PHE A 274 -40.16 -17.50 -11.42
C PHE A 274 -40.01 -17.77 -9.92
N LYS A 275 -39.44 -18.93 -9.57
CA LYS A 275 -39.09 -19.28 -8.18
C LYS A 275 -37.69 -18.77 -7.89
N VAL A 276 -37.52 -17.97 -6.85
CA VAL A 276 -36.20 -17.52 -6.38
C VAL A 276 -35.57 -18.63 -5.54
N ILE A 277 -34.36 -19.05 -5.93
CA ILE A 277 -33.60 -20.15 -5.31
C ILE A 277 -32.63 -19.59 -4.25
N GLY A 278 -32.04 -18.42 -4.49
CA GLY A 278 -31.11 -17.77 -3.58
C GLY A 278 -30.48 -16.52 -4.19
N GLU A 279 -29.53 -15.90 -3.48
CA GLU A 279 -28.74 -14.79 -4.00
C GLU A 279 -27.74 -15.28 -5.07
N GLY A 280 -27.59 -14.52 -6.16
CA GLY A 280 -26.71 -14.86 -7.28
C GLY A 280 -25.22 -14.66 -6.96
N ARG A 281 -24.34 -15.39 -7.65
CA ARG A 281 -22.87 -15.36 -7.47
C ARG A 281 -22.14 -14.20 -8.17
N ALA A 282 -22.83 -13.12 -8.52
CA ALA A 282 -22.21 -12.02 -9.25
C ALA A 282 -21.35 -11.13 -8.33
N GLU A 283 -20.03 -11.15 -8.50
CA GLU A 283 -19.05 -10.36 -7.73
C GLU A 283 -19.12 -8.84 -7.96
N SER A 284 -20.01 -8.37 -8.85
CA SER A 284 -20.27 -6.93 -9.07
C SER A 284 -21.65 -6.69 -9.66
N ARG A 285 -22.38 -5.72 -9.11
CA ARG A 285 -23.67 -5.22 -9.63
C ARG A 285 -23.55 -4.68 -11.06
N PHE A 286 -22.37 -4.17 -11.44
CA PHE A 286 -22.06 -3.79 -12.83
C PHE A 286 -22.17 -5.01 -13.76
N GLU A 287 -21.67 -6.16 -13.35
CA GLU A 287 -21.77 -7.41 -14.14
C GLU A 287 -23.17 -7.99 -14.11
N ALA A 288 -23.88 -7.91 -12.97
CA ALA A 288 -25.23 -8.44 -12.83
C ALA A 288 -26.28 -7.66 -13.63
N LEU A 289 -26.11 -6.33 -13.78
CA LEU A 289 -27.03 -5.44 -14.51
C LEU A 289 -26.60 -5.15 -15.96
N HIS A 290 -25.32 -5.30 -16.32
CA HIS A 290 -24.82 -5.06 -17.69
C HIS A 290 -24.55 -6.34 -18.49
N ALA A 291 -24.98 -7.51 -18.01
CA ALA A 291 -24.87 -8.76 -18.77
C ALA A 291 -25.78 -8.76 -20.02
N ASP A 292 -26.95 -8.09 -19.95
CA ASP A 292 -27.97 -8.13 -21.01
C ASP A 292 -28.22 -6.77 -21.73
N GLU A 293 -27.75 -5.63 -21.22
CA GLU A 293 -28.08 -4.29 -21.77
C GLU A 293 -26.93 -3.55 -22.50
N SER A 294 -25.85 -4.23 -22.87
CA SER A 294 -24.77 -3.55 -23.61
C SER A 294 -25.00 -3.56 -25.11
N ALA A 295 -24.83 -2.41 -25.77
CA ALA A 295 -24.83 -2.31 -27.22
C ALA A 295 -23.84 -3.33 -27.84
N PRO A 296 -24.14 -3.90 -29.02
CA PRO A 296 -23.28 -4.87 -29.70
C PRO A 296 -21.85 -4.34 -29.83
N LEU A 297 -20.86 -5.20 -29.56
CA LEU A 297 -19.47 -4.85 -29.77
C LEU A 297 -19.22 -4.63 -31.27
N ALA A 298 -19.04 -3.37 -31.68
CA ALA A 298 -18.86 -3.02 -33.09
C ALA A 298 -17.38 -2.90 -33.45
N GLY A 299 -16.94 -3.66 -34.46
CA GLY A 299 -15.66 -3.43 -35.11
C GLY A 299 -14.44 -3.88 -34.32
N ARG A 300 -14.64 -4.74 -33.32
CA ARG A 300 -13.61 -5.30 -32.42
C ARG A 300 -13.55 -6.82 -32.48
N GLU A 301 -14.17 -7.42 -33.50
CA GLU A 301 -14.30 -8.87 -33.64
C GLU A 301 -12.91 -9.53 -33.78
N HIS A 302 -12.00 -8.89 -34.53
CA HIS A 302 -10.62 -9.38 -34.67
C HIS A 302 -9.82 -9.26 -33.36
N ASP A 303 -9.96 -8.14 -32.65
CA ASP A 303 -9.29 -7.89 -31.37
C ASP A 303 -9.70 -8.94 -30.32
N VAL A 304 -11.00 -9.22 -30.20
CA VAL A 304 -11.52 -10.27 -29.30
C VAL A 304 -11.08 -11.66 -29.74
N ALA A 305 -11.09 -11.95 -31.05
CA ALA A 305 -10.63 -13.25 -31.55
C ALA A 305 -9.16 -13.51 -31.21
N LEU A 306 -8.30 -12.49 -31.26
CA LEU A 306 -6.91 -12.60 -30.83
C LEU A 306 -6.80 -12.90 -29.33
N LEU A 307 -7.56 -12.21 -28.47
CA LEU A 307 -7.56 -12.49 -27.03
C LEU A 307 -8.04 -13.90 -26.70
N LEU A 308 -9.06 -14.39 -27.41
CA LEU A 308 -9.54 -15.77 -27.28
C LEU A 308 -8.51 -16.79 -27.74
N ASP A 309 -7.77 -16.50 -28.82
CA ASP A 309 -6.65 -17.34 -29.26
C ASP A 309 -5.54 -17.42 -28.19
N ARG A 310 -5.14 -16.28 -27.62
CA ARG A 310 -4.19 -16.24 -26.50
C ARG A 310 -4.70 -16.98 -25.26
N TRP A 311 -6.00 -16.87 -24.96
CA TRP A 311 -6.62 -17.63 -23.88
C TRP A 311 -6.52 -19.13 -24.10
N ARG A 312 -6.79 -19.63 -25.32
CA ARG A 312 -6.68 -21.07 -25.62
C ARG A 312 -5.27 -21.60 -25.42
N LEU A 313 -4.26 -20.87 -25.89
CA LEU A 313 -2.84 -21.21 -25.66
C LEU A 313 -2.52 -21.26 -24.16
N ALA A 314 -2.91 -20.21 -23.42
CA ALA A 314 -2.75 -20.18 -21.97
C ALA A 314 -3.46 -21.34 -21.28
N ALA A 315 -4.73 -21.60 -21.59
CA ALA A 315 -5.49 -22.70 -20.99
C ALA A 315 -4.87 -24.09 -21.28
N SER A 316 -4.13 -24.25 -22.38
CA SER A 316 -3.34 -25.46 -22.67
C SER A 316 -1.99 -25.56 -21.94
N GLY A 317 -1.65 -24.58 -21.10
CA GLY A 317 -0.40 -24.54 -20.32
C GLY A 317 0.71 -23.67 -20.92
N GLU A 318 0.48 -23.05 -22.10
CA GLU A 318 1.40 -22.10 -22.71
C GLU A 318 1.02 -20.68 -22.31
N GLY A 319 1.41 -20.25 -21.11
CA GLY A 319 0.98 -18.96 -20.57
C GLY A 319 1.34 -17.78 -21.48
N GLN A 320 0.42 -16.82 -21.52
CA GLN A 320 0.46 -15.70 -22.46
C GLN A 320 0.41 -14.36 -21.72
N VAL A 321 1.09 -13.37 -22.28
CA VAL A 321 1.02 -11.97 -21.84
C VAL A 321 0.44 -11.14 -22.98
N VAL A 322 -0.52 -10.27 -22.68
CA VAL A 322 -1.09 -9.31 -23.63
C VAL A 322 -1.04 -7.91 -23.05
N GLU A 323 -0.37 -6.99 -23.73
CA GLU A 323 -0.45 -5.56 -23.43
C GLU A 323 -1.41 -4.89 -24.41
N LEU A 324 -2.50 -4.35 -23.87
CA LEU A 324 -3.57 -3.67 -24.59
C LEU A 324 -3.39 -2.15 -24.48
N PHE A 325 -3.00 -1.51 -25.58
CA PHE A 325 -2.84 -0.07 -25.65
C PHE A 325 -4.06 0.62 -26.23
N GLY A 326 -4.32 1.83 -25.74
CA GLY A 326 -5.17 2.76 -26.47
C GLY A 326 -5.58 3.96 -25.62
N GLU A 327 -6.14 4.96 -26.28
CA GLU A 327 -6.59 6.20 -25.65
C GLU A 327 -7.71 5.95 -24.62
N ALA A 328 -7.97 6.92 -23.75
CA ALA A 328 -9.10 6.83 -22.82
C ALA A 328 -10.43 6.77 -23.61
N GLY A 329 -11.35 5.90 -23.20
CA GLY A 329 -12.64 5.73 -23.88
C GLY A 329 -12.62 4.94 -25.20
N ILE A 330 -11.46 4.41 -25.63
CA ILE A 330 -11.32 3.67 -26.89
C ILE A 330 -11.96 2.26 -26.90
N GLY A 331 -12.41 1.77 -25.74
CA GLY A 331 -13.06 0.46 -25.59
C GLY A 331 -12.23 -0.65 -24.93
N LYS A 332 -11.08 -0.34 -24.29
CA LYS A 332 -10.24 -1.34 -23.59
C LYS A 332 -11.04 -2.22 -22.62
N SER A 333 -11.74 -1.61 -21.66
CA SER A 333 -12.55 -2.35 -20.67
C SER A 333 -13.72 -3.11 -21.31
N ARG A 334 -14.27 -2.60 -22.43
CA ARG A 334 -15.36 -3.26 -23.17
C ARG A 334 -14.89 -4.54 -23.85
N ILE A 335 -13.71 -4.55 -24.45
CA ILE A 335 -13.10 -5.75 -25.03
C ILE A 335 -12.79 -6.79 -23.95
N LEU A 336 -12.28 -6.38 -22.79
CA LEU A 336 -12.07 -7.29 -21.66
C LEU A 336 -13.39 -7.87 -21.13
N GLN A 337 -14.46 -7.07 -21.10
CA GLN A 337 -15.80 -7.55 -20.76
C GLN A 337 -16.30 -8.58 -21.78
N GLU A 338 -16.12 -8.33 -23.09
CA GLU A 338 -16.54 -9.25 -24.14
C GLU A 338 -15.77 -10.58 -24.07
N LEU A 339 -14.45 -10.53 -23.87
CA LEU A 339 -13.63 -11.71 -23.63
C LEU A 339 -14.22 -12.54 -22.50
N ARG A 340 -14.51 -11.90 -21.37
CA ARG A 340 -15.07 -12.60 -20.20
C ARG A 340 -16.45 -13.19 -20.46
N GLN A 341 -17.28 -12.54 -21.27
CA GLN A 341 -18.58 -13.07 -21.66
C GLN A 341 -18.44 -14.35 -22.48
N HIS A 342 -17.43 -14.42 -23.35
CA HIS A 342 -17.11 -15.65 -24.09
C HIS A 342 -16.58 -16.76 -23.17
N LEU A 343 -15.85 -16.39 -22.11
CA LEU A 343 -15.26 -17.34 -21.15
C LEU A 343 -16.20 -17.72 -20.00
N LYS A 344 -17.45 -17.23 -19.97
CA LYS A 344 -18.37 -17.40 -18.83
C LYS A 344 -18.65 -18.88 -18.49
N ASP A 345 -18.65 -19.74 -19.50
CA ASP A 345 -18.97 -21.17 -19.40
C ASP A 345 -17.70 -22.03 -19.23
N GLU A 346 -16.50 -21.42 -19.27
CA GLU A 346 -15.22 -22.09 -19.07
C GLU A 346 -14.78 -21.95 -17.61
N ALA A 347 -14.36 -23.05 -16.96
CA ALA A 347 -13.87 -23.00 -15.58
C ALA A 347 -12.49 -22.32 -15.52
N HIS A 348 -12.40 -21.19 -14.82
CA HIS A 348 -11.16 -20.45 -14.63
C HIS A 348 -11.15 -19.63 -13.34
N THR A 349 -9.95 -19.37 -12.82
CA THR A 349 -9.73 -18.40 -11.73
C THR A 349 -9.57 -17.01 -12.34
N ARG A 350 -10.14 -15.99 -11.70
CA ARG A 350 -10.01 -14.60 -12.14
C ARG A 350 -9.29 -13.77 -11.09
N LEU A 351 -8.23 -13.09 -11.49
CA LEU A 351 -7.50 -12.13 -10.66
C LEU A 351 -7.57 -10.74 -11.31
N ARG A 352 -7.94 -9.72 -10.54
CA ARG A 352 -8.10 -8.34 -11.04
C ARG A 352 -7.30 -7.38 -10.20
N TYR A 353 -6.50 -6.56 -10.85
CA TYR A 353 -5.59 -5.61 -10.26
C TYR A 353 -5.91 -4.22 -10.81
N TYR A 354 -6.14 -3.25 -9.93
CA TYR A 354 -6.44 -1.87 -10.29
C TYR A 354 -5.27 -0.98 -9.91
N CYS A 355 -4.61 -0.40 -10.91
CA CYS A 355 -3.61 0.64 -10.65
C CYS A 355 -4.32 1.98 -10.40
N SER A 356 -3.69 2.85 -9.59
CA SER A 356 -4.29 4.13 -9.19
C SER A 356 -3.27 5.25 -9.31
N PRO A 357 -3.63 6.41 -9.91
CA PRO A 357 -2.73 7.56 -10.01
C PRO A 357 -2.32 8.13 -8.64
N TYR A 358 -3.08 7.83 -7.59
CA TYR A 358 -2.80 8.29 -6.22
C TYR A 358 -1.82 7.36 -5.48
N HIS A 359 -1.61 6.13 -5.98
CA HIS A 359 -0.85 5.08 -5.30
C HIS A 359 0.42 4.67 -6.06
N VAL A 360 0.91 5.51 -6.98
CA VAL A 360 2.13 5.25 -7.78
C VAL A 360 3.41 5.11 -6.94
N GLU A 361 3.39 5.56 -5.69
CA GLU A 361 4.48 5.44 -4.71
C GLU A 361 4.04 4.59 -3.49
N THR A 362 3.01 3.74 -3.67
CA THR A 362 2.52 2.82 -2.64
C THR A 362 2.86 1.41 -3.04
N ALA A 363 3.86 0.84 -2.38
CA ALA A 363 4.39 -0.47 -2.74
C ALA A 363 3.30 -1.54 -2.77
N LEU A 364 3.24 -2.30 -3.87
CA LEU A 364 2.32 -3.42 -4.04
C LEU A 364 0.83 -3.07 -3.95
N TYR A 365 0.45 -1.79 -4.10
CA TYR A 365 -0.96 -1.35 -3.98
C TYR A 365 -1.96 -2.25 -4.74
N PRO A 366 -1.85 -2.46 -6.07
CA PRO A 366 -2.82 -3.27 -6.81
C PRO A 366 -2.91 -4.72 -6.29
N VAL A 367 -1.81 -5.25 -5.75
CA VAL A 367 -1.74 -6.61 -5.20
C VAL A 367 -2.41 -6.66 -3.83
N THR A 368 -2.13 -5.70 -2.95
CA THR A 368 -2.77 -5.62 -1.63
C THR A 368 -4.29 -5.46 -1.74
N ASP A 369 -4.75 -4.59 -2.64
CA ASP A 369 -6.18 -4.42 -2.94
C ASP A 369 -6.81 -5.72 -3.45
N GLN A 370 -6.13 -6.42 -4.37
CA GLN A 370 -6.61 -7.70 -4.88
C GLN A 370 -6.70 -8.78 -3.80
N LEU A 371 -5.72 -8.87 -2.89
CA LEU A 371 -5.73 -9.83 -1.78
C LEU A 371 -6.84 -9.53 -0.77
N LEU A 372 -7.02 -8.26 -0.40
CA LEU A 372 -8.10 -7.84 0.50
C LEU A 372 -9.47 -8.22 -0.09
N ARG A 373 -9.68 -7.95 -1.38
CA ARG A 373 -10.93 -8.32 -2.09
C ARG A 373 -11.12 -9.84 -2.20
N ALA A 374 -10.07 -10.59 -2.55
CA ALA A 374 -10.15 -12.03 -2.72
C ALA A 374 -10.37 -12.78 -1.40
N GLY A 375 -9.84 -12.26 -0.29
CA GLY A 375 -10.03 -12.83 1.05
C GLY A 375 -11.25 -12.30 1.80
N ASP A 376 -12.06 -11.41 1.21
CA ASP A 376 -13.08 -10.61 1.91
C ASP A 376 -12.51 -9.97 3.20
N ILE A 377 -11.25 -9.53 3.22
CA ILE A 377 -10.59 -9.01 4.42
C ILE A 377 -10.98 -7.53 4.58
N ARG A 378 -11.64 -7.19 5.69
CA ARG A 378 -12.06 -5.80 5.95
C ARG A 378 -11.08 -5.13 6.89
N ARG A 379 -10.66 -3.92 6.55
CA ARG A 379 -9.76 -3.12 7.41
C ARG A 379 -10.35 -2.81 8.79
N THR A 380 -11.67 -2.81 8.91
CA THR A 380 -12.41 -2.58 10.17
C THR A 380 -12.62 -3.84 11.00
N ASP A 381 -12.36 -5.04 10.46
CA ASP A 381 -12.41 -6.27 11.26
C ASP A 381 -11.29 -6.28 12.31
N PRO A 382 -11.51 -6.90 13.49
CA PRO A 382 -10.42 -7.13 14.45
C PRO A 382 -9.25 -7.90 13.81
N PRO A 383 -7.99 -7.66 14.21
CA PRO A 383 -6.80 -8.30 13.64
C PRO A 383 -6.91 -9.82 13.53
N ASP A 384 -7.42 -10.51 14.55
CA ASP A 384 -7.60 -11.96 14.53
C ASP A 384 -8.51 -12.46 13.41
N ARG A 385 -9.61 -11.74 13.13
CA ARG A 385 -10.51 -12.09 12.01
C ARG A 385 -9.86 -11.82 10.65
N GLN A 386 -9.06 -10.77 10.55
CA GLN A 386 -8.31 -10.49 9.34
C GLN A 386 -7.28 -11.61 9.07
N LEU A 387 -6.60 -12.10 10.12
CA LEU A 387 -5.67 -13.22 10.03
C LEU A 387 -6.39 -14.53 9.65
N ASP A 388 -7.54 -14.84 10.24
CA ASP A 388 -8.30 -16.05 9.90
C ASP A 388 -8.71 -16.07 8.42
N ARG A 389 -9.14 -14.92 7.89
CA ARG A 389 -9.47 -14.76 6.46
C ARG A 389 -8.24 -14.88 5.56
N LEU A 390 -7.11 -14.31 5.99
CA LEU A 390 -5.84 -14.44 5.26
C LEU A 390 -5.34 -15.90 5.24
N GLU A 391 -5.44 -16.60 6.37
CA GLU A 391 -5.15 -18.04 6.48
C GLU A 391 -5.99 -18.85 5.50
N GLN A 392 -7.28 -18.55 5.42
CA GLN A 392 -8.19 -19.21 4.50
C GLN A 392 -7.85 -18.92 3.03
N LEU A 393 -7.48 -17.68 2.70
CA LEU A 393 -7.05 -17.28 1.35
C LEU A 393 -5.76 -17.98 0.90
N LEU A 394 -4.82 -18.20 1.83
CA LEU A 394 -3.53 -18.85 1.57
C LEU A 394 -3.56 -20.37 1.82
N ALA A 395 -4.71 -20.93 2.18
CA ALA A 395 -4.85 -22.36 2.45
C ALA A 395 -4.54 -23.17 1.18
N GLY A 396 -3.55 -24.06 1.26
CA GLY A 396 -3.17 -24.95 0.15
C GLY A 396 -2.24 -24.34 -0.90
N SER A 397 -1.89 -23.04 -0.80
CA SER A 397 -0.93 -22.41 -1.72
C SER A 397 0.51 -22.50 -1.24
N THR A 398 0.74 -22.47 0.08
CA THR A 398 2.08 -22.49 0.68
C THR A 398 2.35 -23.77 1.49
N LYS A 399 3.59 -24.27 1.41
CA LYS A 399 4.06 -25.38 2.25
C LYS A 399 4.51 -24.93 3.64
N TYR A 400 4.71 -23.63 3.85
CA TYR A 400 5.28 -23.05 5.06
C TYR A 400 4.40 -21.89 5.59
N PRO A 401 3.19 -22.17 6.09
CA PRO A 401 2.25 -21.13 6.52
C PRO A 401 2.80 -20.24 7.63
N ASN A 402 3.62 -20.80 8.54
CA ASN A 402 4.27 -20.06 9.62
C ASN A 402 5.28 -19.00 9.15
N GLU A 403 5.75 -19.10 7.91
CA GLU A 403 6.61 -18.09 7.26
C GLU A 403 5.77 -17.17 6.35
N ALA A 404 4.85 -17.76 5.60
CA ALA A 404 4.10 -17.04 4.56
C ALA A 404 3.10 -16.02 5.12
N ILE A 405 2.32 -16.44 6.12
CA ILE A 405 1.25 -15.61 6.69
C ILE A 405 1.81 -14.33 7.32
N PRO A 406 2.86 -14.36 8.17
CA PRO A 406 3.38 -13.12 8.75
C PRO A 406 3.95 -12.14 7.70
N LEU A 407 4.51 -12.63 6.58
CA LEU A 407 5.00 -11.77 5.49
C LEU A 407 3.86 -11.09 4.73
N ILE A 408 2.80 -11.83 4.38
CA ILE A 408 1.63 -11.25 3.70
C ILE A 408 0.79 -10.38 4.67
N ALA A 409 0.71 -10.76 5.94
CA ALA A 409 0.05 -9.95 6.97
C ALA A 409 0.78 -8.60 7.15
N ALA A 410 2.11 -8.60 7.20
CA ALA A 410 2.90 -7.37 7.25
C ALA A 410 2.65 -6.46 6.03
N LEU A 411 2.56 -7.05 4.84
CA LEU A 411 2.20 -6.36 3.61
C LEU A 411 0.81 -5.70 3.71
N LEU A 412 -0.19 -6.43 4.23
CA LEU A 412 -1.57 -5.95 4.38
C LEU A 412 -1.79 -5.04 5.59
N SER A 413 -0.77 -4.80 6.43
CA SER A 413 -0.87 -4.06 7.70
C SER A 413 -1.68 -4.78 8.79
N ILE A 414 -1.73 -6.11 8.77
CA ILE A 414 -2.46 -6.90 9.75
C ILE A 414 -1.50 -7.27 10.90
N PRO A 415 -1.75 -6.82 12.14
CA PRO A 415 -0.96 -7.23 13.30
C PRO A 415 -1.06 -8.74 13.53
N THR A 416 0.05 -9.41 13.85
CA THR A 416 0.09 -10.86 14.07
C THR A 416 0.06 -11.29 15.54
N GLU A 417 0.08 -10.35 16.49
CA GLU A 417 -0.02 -10.51 17.96
C GLU A 417 0.66 -11.76 18.59
N GLY A 418 1.78 -12.22 18.01
CA GLY A 418 2.52 -13.39 18.50
C GLY A 418 1.94 -14.75 18.10
N ARG A 419 0.88 -14.80 17.28
CA ARG A 419 0.34 -16.03 16.65
C ARG A 419 1.37 -16.71 15.74
N TYR A 420 2.32 -15.94 15.22
CA TYR A 420 3.39 -16.38 14.34
C TYR A 420 4.77 -16.02 14.89
N PRO A 421 5.81 -16.82 14.60
CA PRO A 421 7.20 -16.44 14.87
C PRO A 421 7.54 -15.11 14.19
N LYS A 422 8.38 -14.29 14.83
CA LYS A 422 8.90 -13.08 14.18
C LYS A 422 9.72 -13.47 12.95
N VAL A 423 9.43 -12.86 11.82
CA VAL A 423 10.21 -13.05 10.59
C VAL A 423 11.42 -12.12 10.64
N ASP A 424 12.58 -12.68 10.96
CA ASP A 424 13.86 -11.95 11.03
C ASP A 424 14.63 -12.08 9.70
N LEU A 425 14.11 -11.42 8.67
CA LEU A 425 14.75 -11.31 7.37
C LEU A 425 15.14 -9.84 7.11
N MET A 426 16.28 -9.61 6.46
CA MET A 426 16.62 -8.27 5.95
C MET A 426 15.62 -7.81 4.90
N ALA A 427 15.55 -6.49 4.75
CA ALA A 427 14.57 -5.81 3.94
C ALA A 427 14.39 -6.37 2.52
N GLN A 428 15.51 -6.48 1.81
CA GLN A 428 15.52 -6.96 0.44
C GLN A 428 15.04 -8.42 0.33
N LYS A 429 15.39 -9.26 1.30
CA LYS A 429 14.99 -10.68 1.30
C LYS A 429 13.55 -10.88 1.76
N GLN A 430 13.03 -10.03 2.66
CA GLN A 430 11.59 -10.00 2.93
C GLN A 430 10.82 -9.72 1.64
N LYS A 431 11.21 -8.69 0.88
CA LYS A 431 10.62 -8.40 -0.42
C LYS A 431 10.71 -9.58 -1.39
N THR A 432 11.90 -10.16 -1.59
CA THR A 432 12.08 -11.33 -2.46
C THR A 432 11.20 -12.50 -2.03
N ARG A 433 11.14 -12.81 -0.72
CA ARG A 433 10.34 -13.91 -0.21
C ARG A 433 8.85 -13.65 -0.35
N THR A 434 8.40 -12.42 -0.09
CA THR A 434 7.02 -12.00 -0.34
C THR A 434 6.66 -12.17 -1.81
N PHE A 435 7.54 -11.81 -2.75
CA PHE A 435 7.33 -12.03 -4.18
C PHE A 435 7.22 -13.51 -4.52
N GLU A 436 8.14 -14.33 -4.01
CA GLU A 436 8.09 -15.79 -4.18
C GLU A 436 6.76 -16.36 -3.68
N LEU A 437 6.28 -15.94 -2.51
CA LEU A 437 5.01 -16.41 -1.94
C LEU A 437 3.80 -16.01 -2.78
N LEU A 438 3.79 -14.78 -3.33
CA LEU A 438 2.74 -14.32 -4.24
C LEU A 438 2.76 -15.11 -5.56
N ILE A 439 3.94 -15.46 -6.06
CA ILE A 439 4.10 -16.31 -7.25
C ILE A 439 3.69 -17.76 -6.95
N GLU A 440 4.09 -18.32 -5.81
CA GLU A 440 3.67 -19.65 -5.32
C GLU A 440 2.13 -19.73 -5.21
N GLN A 441 1.48 -18.64 -4.76
CA GLN A 441 0.02 -18.53 -4.75
C GLN A 441 -0.57 -18.58 -6.16
N LEU A 442 -0.03 -17.81 -7.09
CA LEU A 442 -0.45 -17.85 -8.49
C LEU A 442 -0.28 -19.25 -9.10
N GLU A 443 0.86 -19.90 -8.86
CA GLU A 443 1.14 -21.27 -9.31
C GLU A 443 0.16 -22.29 -8.71
N ALA A 444 -0.20 -22.15 -7.43
CA ALA A 444 -1.21 -22.99 -6.80
C ALA A 444 -2.60 -22.83 -7.43
N LEU A 445 -3.00 -21.59 -7.73
CA LEU A 445 -4.25 -21.31 -8.46
C LEU A 445 -4.22 -21.91 -9.86
N ALA A 446 -3.11 -21.73 -10.59
CA ALA A 446 -2.93 -22.21 -11.95
C ALA A 446 -2.87 -23.75 -12.05
N ARG A 447 -2.41 -24.45 -11.00
CA ARG A 447 -2.51 -25.92 -10.92
C ARG A 447 -3.94 -26.43 -10.79
N SER A 448 -4.84 -25.61 -10.24
CA SER A 448 -6.23 -26.00 -10.00
C SER A 448 -7.09 -25.77 -11.24
N GLN A 449 -6.93 -24.63 -11.89
CA GLN A 449 -7.62 -24.25 -13.12
C GLN A 449 -6.88 -23.10 -13.82
N PRO A 450 -7.08 -22.89 -15.14
CA PRO A 450 -6.50 -21.74 -15.84
C PRO A 450 -6.80 -20.40 -15.14
N VAL A 451 -5.85 -19.47 -15.17
CA VAL A 451 -5.98 -18.16 -14.50
C VAL A 451 -6.04 -17.04 -15.53
N LEU A 452 -7.10 -16.22 -15.47
CA LEU A 452 -7.19 -14.95 -16.18
C LEU A 452 -6.81 -13.81 -15.23
N MET A 453 -5.64 -13.20 -15.46
CA MET A 453 -5.16 -12.04 -14.73
C MET A 453 -5.43 -10.76 -15.54
N LEU A 454 -6.13 -9.80 -14.95
CA LEU A 454 -6.42 -8.50 -15.54
C LEU A 454 -5.73 -7.40 -14.73
N LEU A 455 -4.78 -6.71 -15.36
CA LEU A 455 -4.08 -5.57 -14.79
C LEU A 455 -4.55 -4.27 -15.46
N GLU A 456 -5.44 -3.56 -14.80
CA GLU A 456 -6.03 -2.34 -15.34
C GLU A 456 -5.15 -1.11 -15.04
N ASP A 457 -5.03 -0.23 -16.04
CA ASP A 457 -4.26 1.02 -16.02
C ASP A 457 -2.78 0.88 -15.60
N ALA A 458 -2.06 -0.09 -16.15
CA ALA A 458 -0.66 -0.46 -15.83
C ALA A 458 0.39 0.67 -15.99
N HIS A 459 0.03 1.82 -16.54
CA HIS A 459 0.87 3.02 -16.57
C HIS A 459 0.99 3.69 -15.19
N PHE A 460 0.08 3.37 -14.26
CA PHE A 460 0.12 3.81 -12.85
C PHE A 460 0.64 2.74 -11.89
N LEU A 461 1.35 1.71 -12.37
CA LEU A 461 2.01 0.74 -11.50
C LEU A 461 3.04 1.44 -10.61
N ASP A 462 3.02 1.13 -9.31
CA ASP A 462 4.14 1.47 -8.43
C ASP A 462 5.39 0.65 -8.78
N PRO A 463 6.61 1.14 -8.46
CA PRO A 463 7.85 0.47 -8.83
C PRO A 463 7.95 -0.97 -8.33
N THR A 464 7.52 -1.25 -7.09
CA THR A 464 7.58 -2.60 -6.51
C THR A 464 6.56 -3.55 -7.17
N SER A 465 5.34 -3.11 -7.47
CA SER A 465 4.39 -3.90 -8.26
C SER A 465 4.92 -4.17 -9.66
N ALA A 466 5.53 -3.17 -10.32
CA ALA A 466 6.10 -3.36 -11.65
C ALA A 466 7.16 -4.48 -11.63
N GLU A 467 8.06 -4.48 -10.65
CA GLU A 467 9.06 -5.53 -10.48
C GLU A 467 8.42 -6.92 -10.27
N LEU A 468 7.37 -7.02 -9.46
CA LEU A 468 6.64 -8.28 -9.26
C LEU A 468 5.99 -8.77 -10.56
N PHE A 469 5.32 -7.88 -11.31
CA PHE A 469 4.67 -8.25 -12.56
C PHE A 469 5.69 -8.62 -13.65
N ASP A 470 6.88 -8.04 -13.65
CA ASP A 470 7.98 -8.47 -14.54
C ASP A 470 8.42 -9.91 -14.22
N GLN A 471 8.53 -10.26 -12.93
CA GLN A 471 8.81 -11.64 -12.51
C GLN A 471 7.68 -12.60 -12.87
N ILE A 472 6.42 -12.21 -12.64
CA ILE A 472 5.24 -12.99 -13.02
C ILE A 472 5.24 -13.23 -14.54
N ALA A 473 5.39 -12.18 -15.35
CA ALA A 473 5.39 -12.27 -16.81
C ALA A 473 6.46 -13.25 -17.33
N GLY A 474 7.66 -13.26 -16.72
CA GLY A 474 8.70 -14.24 -17.04
C GLY A 474 8.38 -15.67 -16.62
N ARG A 475 7.72 -15.87 -15.46
CA ARG A 475 7.41 -17.18 -14.88
C ARG A 475 6.21 -17.86 -15.52
N ILE A 476 5.19 -17.11 -15.93
CA ILE A 476 3.93 -17.70 -16.41
C ILE A 476 4.04 -18.45 -17.74
N ARG A 477 5.15 -18.36 -18.46
CA ARG A 477 5.36 -19.01 -19.77
C ARG A 477 4.98 -20.50 -19.80
N GLN A 478 5.15 -21.21 -18.68
CA GLN A 478 4.85 -22.64 -18.54
C GLN A 478 3.66 -22.92 -17.60
N LEU A 479 2.86 -21.90 -17.30
CA LEU A 479 1.70 -22.00 -16.43
C LEU A 479 0.43 -21.69 -17.25
N PRO A 480 -0.72 -22.26 -16.88
CA PRO A 480 -1.97 -21.97 -17.57
C PRO A 480 -2.54 -20.60 -17.16
N VAL A 481 -1.84 -19.53 -17.52
CA VAL A 481 -2.14 -18.15 -17.11
C VAL A 481 -2.16 -17.23 -18.32
N LEU A 482 -3.22 -16.44 -18.46
CA LEU A 482 -3.30 -15.30 -19.37
C LEU A 482 -3.24 -14.01 -18.56
N LEU A 483 -2.16 -13.25 -18.71
CA LEU A 483 -2.03 -11.89 -18.15
C LEU A 483 -2.39 -10.87 -19.22
N ILE A 484 -3.43 -10.06 -18.97
CA ILE A 484 -3.79 -8.93 -19.83
C ILE A 484 -3.60 -7.63 -19.06
N ALA A 485 -2.72 -6.76 -19.53
CA ALA A 485 -2.48 -5.43 -18.97
C ALA A 485 -3.02 -4.35 -19.90
N THR A 486 -3.77 -3.38 -19.37
CA THR A 486 -4.21 -2.22 -20.16
C THR A 486 -3.32 -1.02 -19.89
N SER A 487 -2.92 -0.30 -20.94
CA SER A 487 -2.09 0.90 -20.80
C SER A 487 -2.46 1.99 -21.80
N ARG A 488 -1.95 3.21 -21.55
CA ARG A 488 -2.00 4.32 -22.51
C ARG A 488 -0.81 4.22 -23.48
N PRO A 489 -0.96 4.69 -24.74
CA PRO A 489 0.08 4.57 -25.76
C PRO A 489 1.35 5.41 -25.48
N GLU A 490 1.30 6.34 -24.53
CA GLU A 490 2.43 7.23 -24.17
C GLU A 490 3.50 6.55 -23.30
N GLY A 491 3.26 5.32 -22.83
CA GLY A 491 4.19 4.55 -21.99
C GLY A 491 5.11 3.61 -22.79
N ALA A 492 6.24 3.26 -22.19
CA ALA A 492 7.11 2.21 -22.73
C ALA A 492 6.41 0.84 -22.69
N VAL A 493 6.59 0.06 -23.76
CA VAL A 493 6.12 -1.33 -23.85
C VAL A 493 6.96 -2.20 -22.90
N ARG A 494 6.34 -2.72 -21.83
CA ARG A 494 7.08 -3.32 -20.71
C ARG A 494 7.70 -4.67 -21.08
N TRP A 495 6.91 -5.56 -21.68
CA TRP A 495 7.32 -6.96 -21.91
C TRP A 495 7.76 -7.27 -23.33
N SER A 496 8.24 -6.26 -24.07
CA SER A 496 8.69 -6.37 -25.48
C SER A 496 9.76 -7.44 -25.72
N GLY A 497 10.54 -7.81 -24.70
CA GLY A 497 11.56 -8.86 -24.78
C GLY A 497 11.05 -10.30 -24.57
N LEU A 498 9.76 -10.51 -24.24
CA LEU A 498 9.23 -11.84 -23.96
C LEU A 498 8.60 -12.48 -25.22
N PRO A 499 8.94 -13.74 -25.57
CA PRO A 499 8.44 -14.39 -26.79
C PRO A 499 6.95 -14.74 -26.73
N HIS A 500 6.37 -14.83 -25.52
CA HIS A 500 4.96 -15.11 -25.27
C HIS A 500 4.15 -13.83 -24.95
N ALA A 501 4.72 -12.65 -25.23
CA ALA A 501 4.02 -11.37 -25.12
C ALA A 501 3.43 -10.94 -26.47
N THR A 502 2.19 -10.46 -26.44
CA THR A 502 1.46 -9.92 -27.60
C THR A 502 1.06 -8.47 -27.32
N PHE A 503 1.33 -7.57 -28.26
CA PHE A 503 1.00 -6.14 -28.13
C PHE A 503 -0.17 -5.81 -29.04
N LEU A 504 -1.25 -5.29 -28.46
CA LEU A 504 -2.48 -4.96 -29.19
C LEU A 504 -2.80 -3.48 -29.00
N THR A 505 -2.72 -2.69 -30.06
CA THR A 505 -3.12 -1.28 -30.06
C THR A 505 -4.52 -1.11 -30.61
N LEU A 506 -5.43 -0.62 -29.77
CA LEU A 506 -6.80 -0.33 -30.17
C LEU A 506 -6.87 0.98 -30.96
N ASN A 507 -7.18 0.87 -32.24
CA ASN A 507 -7.41 2.00 -33.11
C ASN A 507 -8.80 2.62 -32.92
N ARG A 508 -8.98 3.86 -33.37
CA ARG A 508 -10.29 4.51 -33.47
C ARG A 508 -11.20 3.78 -34.45
N LEU A 509 -12.51 3.80 -34.19
CA LEU A 509 -13.51 3.18 -35.05
C LEU A 509 -13.63 3.92 -36.37
N SER A 510 -13.83 3.16 -37.44
CA SER A 510 -14.26 3.71 -38.72
C SER A 510 -15.66 4.31 -38.60
N ARG A 511 -16.01 5.20 -39.53
CA ARG A 511 -17.34 5.82 -39.60
C ARG A 511 -18.49 4.79 -39.65
N ALA A 512 -18.29 3.67 -40.33
CA ALA A 512 -19.27 2.59 -40.42
C ALA A 512 -19.46 1.86 -39.07
N GLN A 513 -18.38 1.59 -38.35
CA GLN A 513 -18.42 0.96 -37.02
C GLN A 513 -18.98 1.91 -35.95
N ALA A 514 -18.70 3.21 -36.02
CA ALA A 514 -19.31 4.19 -35.15
C ALA A 514 -20.83 4.31 -35.41
N ALA A 515 -21.25 4.30 -36.68
CA ALA A 515 -22.68 4.34 -37.04
C ALA A 515 -23.46 3.11 -36.55
N SER A 516 -22.83 1.92 -36.49
CA SER A 516 -23.49 0.73 -35.95
C SER A 516 -23.71 0.80 -34.44
N ILE A 517 -22.80 1.44 -33.68
CA ILE A 517 -23.01 1.74 -32.25
C ILE A 517 -24.23 2.66 -32.08
N ILE A 518 -24.31 3.74 -32.88
CA ILE A 518 -25.43 4.68 -32.85
C ILE A 518 -26.75 3.95 -33.13
N ALA A 519 -26.78 3.13 -34.19
CA ALA A 519 -27.97 2.37 -34.56
C ALA A 519 -28.41 1.39 -33.46
N ALA A 520 -27.48 0.77 -32.73
CA ALA A 520 -27.82 -0.09 -31.61
C ALA A 520 -28.43 0.70 -30.44
N MET A 521 -27.88 1.87 -30.12
CA MET A 521 -28.36 2.72 -29.04
C MET A 521 -29.74 3.33 -29.32
N THR A 522 -30.09 3.52 -30.59
CA THR A 522 -31.43 3.97 -31.00
C THR A 522 -32.44 2.83 -31.15
N GLY A 523 -32.08 1.60 -30.79
CA GLY A 523 -32.93 0.41 -30.95
C GLY A 523 -33.22 0.07 -32.41
N GLY A 524 -32.25 0.31 -33.30
CA GLY A 524 -32.34 0.07 -34.74
C GLY A 524 -32.97 1.21 -35.55
N LYS A 525 -33.40 2.30 -34.90
CA LYS A 525 -34.06 3.44 -35.57
C LYS A 525 -33.02 4.37 -36.19
N GLN A 526 -33.25 4.82 -37.42
CA GLN A 526 -32.33 5.75 -38.07
C GLN A 526 -32.44 7.15 -37.48
N LEU A 527 -31.29 7.78 -37.22
CA LEU A 527 -31.20 9.20 -36.93
C LEU A 527 -31.25 10.02 -38.24
N PRO A 528 -31.74 11.26 -38.19
CA PRO A 528 -31.61 12.19 -39.32
C PRO A 528 -30.16 12.33 -39.75
N ALA A 529 -29.90 12.31 -41.06
CA ALA A 529 -28.54 12.29 -41.61
C ALA A 529 -27.66 13.44 -41.09
N GLU A 530 -28.24 14.63 -40.93
CA GLU A 530 -27.55 15.81 -40.39
C GLU A 530 -27.07 15.61 -38.94
N VAL A 531 -27.87 14.94 -38.12
CA VAL A 531 -27.54 14.62 -36.71
C VAL A 531 -26.48 13.53 -36.65
N LEU A 532 -26.65 12.47 -37.45
CA LEU A 532 -25.70 11.37 -37.56
C LEU A 532 -24.31 11.87 -37.98
N ASP A 533 -24.24 12.75 -38.99
CA ASP A 533 -22.99 13.31 -39.48
C ASP A 533 -22.31 14.24 -38.48
N GLN A 534 -23.09 15.02 -37.71
CA GLN A 534 -22.53 15.82 -36.62
C GLN A 534 -21.95 14.95 -35.49
N ILE A 535 -22.63 13.87 -35.10
CA ILE A 535 -22.09 12.94 -34.10
C ILE A 535 -20.83 12.27 -34.64
N LEU A 536 -20.85 11.71 -35.84
CA LEU A 536 -19.70 11.00 -36.42
C LEU A 536 -18.49 11.90 -36.66
N SER A 537 -18.69 13.17 -37.05
CA SER A 537 -17.59 14.11 -37.27
C SER A 537 -16.93 14.58 -35.96
N LYS A 538 -17.70 14.74 -34.88
CA LYS A 538 -17.20 15.25 -33.59
C LYS A 538 -16.66 14.17 -32.66
N THR A 539 -17.02 12.91 -32.89
CA THR A 539 -16.57 11.78 -32.07
C THR A 539 -15.18 11.27 -32.45
N GLU A 540 -14.71 11.61 -33.66
CA GLU A 540 -13.45 11.16 -34.25
C GLU A 540 -13.21 9.64 -34.09
N GLY A 541 -14.28 8.85 -34.09
CA GLY A 541 -14.22 7.39 -33.98
C GLY A 541 -13.92 6.83 -32.57
N VAL A 542 -13.92 7.64 -31.51
CA VAL A 542 -13.77 7.12 -30.13
C VAL A 542 -15.11 6.56 -29.65
N PRO A 543 -15.25 5.25 -29.34
CA PRO A 543 -16.53 4.63 -28.98
C PRO A 543 -17.26 5.34 -27.84
N LEU A 544 -16.55 5.70 -26.77
CA LEU A 544 -17.15 6.43 -25.65
C LEU A 544 -17.76 7.76 -26.11
N PHE A 545 -17.13 8.46 -27.06
CA PHE A 545 -17.64 9.74 -27.55
C PHE A 545 -18.90 9.50 -28.35
N VAL A 546 -18.91 8.45 -29.18
CA VAL A 546 -20.07 8.03 -29.98
C VAL A 546 -21.26 7.74 -29.06
N GLU A 547 -21.04 6.98 -28.00
CA GLU A 547 -22.08 6.66 -27.03
C GLU A 547 -22.60 7.92 -26.32
N GLU A 548 -21.71 8.74 -25.77
CA GLU A 548 -22.09 9.89 -24.95
C GLU A 548 -22.79 10.99 -25.77
N LEU A 549 -22.29 11.30 -26.98
CA LEU A 549 -22.94 12.29 -27.85
C LEU A 549 -24.31 11.79 -28.36
N THR A 550 -24.46 10.49 -28.61
CA THR A 550 -25.75 9.91 -28.98
C THR A 550 -26.75 9.99 -27.84
N LYS A 551 -26.36 9.68 -26.61
CA LYS A 551 -27.22 9.85 -25.42
C LYS A 551 -27.65 11.29 -25.24
N VAL A 552 -26.71 12.24 -25.31
CA VAL A 552 -27.00 13.67 -25.18
C VAL A 552 -28.06 14.13 -26.19
N VAL A 553 -27.98 13.66 -27.43
CA VAL A 553 -28.96 13.98 -28.47
C VAL A 553 -30.31 13.33 -28.18
N LEU A 554 -30.34 12.07 -27.75
CA LEU A 554 -31.59 11.38 -27.38
C LEU A 554 -32.27 12.02 -26.16
N GLU A 555 -31.49 12.46 -25.17
CA GLU A 555 -31.96 13.09 -23.93
C GLU A 555 -32.35 14.57 -24.11
N SER A 556 -31.87 15.23 -25.17
CA SER A 556 -32.10 16.66 -25.41
C SER A 556 -33.54 17.05 -25.79
N GLY A 557 -34.39 16.07 -26.13
CA GLY A 557 -35.73 16.32 -26.66
C GLY A 557 -35.75 16.88 -28.09
N LEU A 558 -34.59 16.99 -28.77
CA LEU A 558 -34.47 17.44 -30.16
C LEU A 558 -35.10 16.45 -31.17
N LEU A 559 -35.24 15.19 -30.77
CA LEU A 559 -35.78 14.12 -31.59
C LEU A 559 -37.17 13.71 -31.09
N GLN A 560 -38.14 13.63 -32.00
CA GLN A 560 -39.47 13.09 -31.76
C GLN A 560 -39.65 11.78 -32.53
N MET A 561 -40.43 10.87 -31.94
CA MET A 561 -40.85 9.65 -32.61
C MET A 561 -42.03 9.97 -33.54
N ARG A 562 -41.85 9.76 -34.85
CA ARG A 562 -42.95 9.81 -35.83
C ARG A 562 -42.85 8.60 -36.75
N ASP A 563 -43.94 7.85 -36.88
CA ASP A 563 -44.05 6.66 -37.74
C ASP A 563 -42.95 5.61 -37.53
N GLY A 564 -42.41 5.50 -36.31
CA GLY A 564 -41.33 4.57 -35.97
C GLY A 564 -39.91 5.09 -36.23
N GLU A 565 -39.76 6.30 -36.78
CA GLU A 565 -38.47 6.95 -37.04
C GLU A 565 -38.21 8.13 -36.08
N LEU A 566 -36.93 8.42 -35.84
CA LEU A 566 -36.49 9.58 -35.08
C LEU A 566 -36.37 10.77 -36.04
N VAL A 567 -37.22 11.78 -35.87
CA VAL A 567 -37.22 13.00 -36.67
C VAL A 567 -37.00 14.22 -35.81
N LEU A 568 -36.40 15.26 -36.39
CA LEU A 568 -36.15 16.52 -35.68
C LEU A 568 -37.45 17.24 -35.33
N ALA A 569 -37.54 17.70 -34.08
CA ALA A 569 -38.65 18.51 -33.59
C ALA A 569 -38.67 19.95 -34.18
N GLY A 570 -37.54 20.41 -34.73
CA GLY A 570 -37.32 21.73 -35.32
C GLY A 570 -35.92 21.84 -35.98
N PRO A 571 -35.52 23.01 -36.51
CA PRO A 571 -34.19 23.20 -37.09
C PRO A 571 -33.08 22.96 -36.06
N LEU A 572 -32.03 22.23 -36.47
CA LEU A 572 -30.94 21.85 -35.57
C LEU A 572 -30.13 23.09 -35.13
N PRO A 573 -30.09 23.43 -33.82
CA PRO A 573 -29.25 24.53 -33.34
C PRO A 573 -27.75 24.28 -33.64
N PRO A 574 -26.95 25.30 -33.97
CA PRO A 574 -25.51 25.13 -34.28
C PRO A 574 -24.67 24.49 -33.16
N LEU A 575 -25.15 24.58 -31.91
CA LEU A 575 -24.51 24.07 -30.68
C LEU A 575 -25.21 22.83 -30.10
N ALA A 576 -26.16 22.23 -30.83
CA ALA A 576 -26.97 21.11 -30.31
C ALA A 576 -26.16 19.84 -30.00
N VAL A 577 -25.09 19.62 -30.74
CA VAL A 577 -24.12 18.54 -30.50
C VAL A 577 -22.85 19.19 -29.94
N PRO A 578 -22.45 18.92 -28.69
CA PRO A 578 -21.24 19.48 -28.07
C PRO A 578 -19.99 19.30 -28.95
N ALA A 579 -19.07 20.27 -28.94
CA ALA A 579 -17.90 20.29 -29.82
C ALA A 579 -16.83 19.24 -29.44
N THR A 580 -16.74 18.91 -28.15
CA THR A 580 -15.80 17.92 -27.61
C THR A 580 -16.48 16.97 -26.60
N LEU A 581 -15.83 15.83 -26.27
CA LEU A 581 -16.29 14.96 -25.17
C LEU A 581 -16.39 15.73 -23.85
N HIS A 582 -15.41 16.59 -23.56
CA HIS A 582 -15.42 17.38 -22.34
C HIS A 582 -16.67 18.26 -22.29
N ASP A 583 -17.04 18.93 -23.39
CA ASP A 583 -18.28 19.71 -23.49
C ASP A 583 -19.53 18.85 -23.35
N SER A 584 -19.51 17.60 -23.84
CA SER A 584 -20.61 16.66 -23.70
C SER A 584 -20.81 16.20 -22.27
N LEU A 585 -19.73 15.82 -21.59
CA LEU A 585 -19.74 15.41 -20.18
C LEU A 585 -20.06 16.59 -19.26
N MET A 586 -19.54 17.78 -19.55
CA MET A 586 -19.92 19.03 -18.88
C MET A 586 -21.41 19.32 -19.07
N ALA A 587 -21.94 19.23 -20.30
CA ALA A 587 -23.37 19.45 -20.55
C ALA A 587 -24.28 18.44 -19.84
N ARG A 588 -23.80 17.24 -19.50
CA ARG A 588 -24.54 16.28 -18.66
C ARG A 588 -24.46 16.66 -17.18
N LEU A 589 -23.29 17.10 -16.70
CA LEU A 589 -23.11 17.61 -15.33
C LEU A 589 -23.88 18.92 -15.09
N ASP A 590 -23.95 19.82 -16.08
CA ASP A 590 -24.71 21.08 -16.03
C ASP A 590 -26.23 20.81 -16.02
N ARG A 591 -26.70 19.78 -16.72
CA ARG A 591 -28.11 19.33 -16.60
C ARG A 591 -28.46 18.78 -15.21
N LEU A 592 -27.45 18.55 -14.38
CA LEU A 592 -27.55 18.09 -13.00
C LEU A 592 -27.18 19.22 -12.02
N ASP A 593 -27.45 20.49 -12.36
CA ASP A 593 -27.04 21.69 -11.62
C ASP A 593 -27.28 21.64 -10.09
N SER A 594 -28.32 20.95 -9.62
CA SER A 594 -28.60 20.79 -8.17
C SER A 594 -27.70 19.79 -7.43
N ILE A 595 -26.98 18.92 -8.15
CA ILE A 595 -26.18 17.81 -7.58
C ILE A 595 -24.74 17.76 -8.12
N ARG A 596 -24.39 18.67 -9.02
CA ARG A 596 -23.04 18.82 -9.61
C ARG A 596 -21.95 18.88 -8.54
N ASP A 597 -22.22 19.56 -7.42
CA ASP A 597 -21.29 19.68 -6.31
C ASP A 597 -20.93 18.32 -5.70
N VAL A 598 -21.89 17.38 -5.62
CA VAL A 598 -21.65 16.02 -5.08
C VAL A 598 -20.72 15.23 -6.02
N ALA A 599 -20.93 15.34 -7.34
CA ALA A 599 -20.03 14.73 -8.32
C ALA A 599 -18.62 15.34 -8.27
N GLN A 600 -18.51 16.66 -8.11
CA GLN A 600 -17.23 17.34 -7.98
C GLN A 600 -16.48 16.93 -6.70
N VAL A 601 -17.16 16.84 -5.55
CA VAL A 601 -16.56 16.34 -4.31
C VAL A 601 -16.10 14.90 -4.46
N GLY A 602 -16.96 14.02 -5.02
CA GLY A 602 -16.58 12.64 -5.34
C GLY A 602 -15.33 12.57 -6.22
N ALA A 603 -15.24 13.44 -7.23
CA ALA A 603 -14.09 13.48 -8.14
C ALA A 603 -12.77 13.89 -7.45
N VAL A 604 -12.84 14.73 -6.41
CA VAL A 604 -11.68 15.10 -5.58
C VAL A 604 -11.28 13.97 -4.63
N ILE A 605 -12.25 13.21 -4.09
CA ILE A 605 -11.95 12.03 -3.25
C ILE A 605 -11.22 10.97 -4.07
N GLY A 606 -11.73 10.66 -5.26
CA GLY A 606 -11.11 9.69 -6.15
C GLY A 606 -12.10 9.00 -7.08
N ARG A 607 -11.62 8.00 -7.82
CA ARG A 607 -12.46 7.24 -8.76
C ARG A 607 -13.55 6.44 -8.04
N GLU A 608 -13.21 5.92 -6.86
CA GLU A 608 -14.11 5.19 -5.97
C GLU A 608 -14.12 5.88 -4.61
N PHE A 609 -15.29 6.02 -4.00
CA PHE A 609 -15.48 6.73 -2.73
C PHE A 609 -16.62 6.11 -1.93
N THR A 610 -16.48 6.07 -0.60
CA THR A 610 -17.54 5.58 0.28
C THR A 610 -18.62 6.64 0.48
N HIS A 611 -19.85 6.19 0.74
CA HIS A 611 -20.95 7.07 1.10
C HIS A 611 -20.60 7.90 2.35
N GLU A 612 -19.96 7.28 3.34
CA GLU A 612 -19.58 7.94 4.58
C GLU A 612 -18.59 9.10 4.35
N LEU A 613 -17.53 8.89 3.56
CA LEU A 613 -16.56 9.93 3.26
C LEU A 613 -17.18 11.05 2.41
N LEU A 614 -18.03 10.69 1.44
CA LEU A 614 -18.78 11.65 0.64
C LEU A 614 -19.73 12.50 1.50
N ALA A 615 -20.43 11.88 2.46
CA ALA A 615 -21.32 12.58 3.38
C ALA A 615 -20.57 13.59 4.25
N ALA A 616 -19.44 13.17 4.80
CA ALA A 616 -18.57 14.06 5.56
C ALA A 616 -18.04 15.23 4.70
N ALA A 617 -17.58 14.93 3.47
CA ALA A 617 -16.94 15.89 2.58
C ALA A 617 -17.92 16.87 1.91
N THR A 618 -19.19 16.47 1.72
CA THR A 618 -20.25 17.36 1.23
C THR A 618 -20.86 18.15 2.38
N GLY A 619 -21.15 17.50 3.51
CA GLY A 619 -21.88 18.08 4.65
C GLY A 619 -23.37 18.20 4.41
N LEU A 620 -23.91 17.50 3.39
CA LEU A 620 -25.33 17.46 3.11
C LEU A 620 -26.06 16.56 4.13
N PRO A 621 -27.33 16.86 4.46
CA PRO A 621 -28.18 15.93 5.19
C PRO A 621 -28.32 14.60 4.44
N GLU A 622 -28.41 13.48 5.16
CA GLU A 622 -28.45 12.12 4.58
C GLU A 622 -29.47 11.98 3.44
N LEU A 623 -30.70 12.46 3.66
CA LEU A 623 -31.78 12.39 2.67
C LEU A 623 -31.49 13.19 1.39
N GLU A 624 -30.78 14.31 1.50
CA GLU A 624 -30.39 15.10 0.32
C GLU A 624 -29.23 14.45 -0.43
N LEU A 625 -28.28 13.87 0.31
CA LEU A 625 -27.16 13.14 -0.28
C LEU A 625 -27.61 11.86 -0.98
N GLU A 626 -28.53 11.10 -0.39
CA GLU A 626 -29.14 9.92 -1.02
C GLU A 626 -29.87 10.31 -2.30
N ARG A 627 -30.64 11.41 -2.30
CA ARG A 627 -31.28 11.92 -3.53
C ARG A 627 -30.25 12.29 -4.58
N ALA A 628 -29.20 13.00 -4.20
CA ALA A 628 -28.16 13.43 -5.13
C ALA A 628 -27.38 12.25 -5.72
N THR A 629 -26.98 11.31 -4.88
CA THR A 629 -26.26 10.11 -5.32
C THR A 629 -27.15 9.19 -6.15
N ASN A 630 -28.44 9.03 -5.81
CA ASN A 630 -29.40 8.31 -6.65
C ASN A 630 -29.53 8.97 -8.03
N GLN A 631 -29.65 10.30 -8.11
CA GLN A 631 -29.69 10.99 -9.41
C GLN A 631 -28.38 10.84 -10.23
N LEU A 632 -27.22 10.81 -9.56
CA LEU A 632 -25.93 10.51 -10.21
C LEU A 632 -25.87 9.06 -10.74
N VAL A 633 -26.57 8.14 -10.08
CA VAL A 633 -26.71 6.74 -10.53
C VAL A 633 -27.72 6.63 -11.67
N THR A 634 -28.90 7.27 -11.58
CA THR A 634 -29.92 7.30 -12.65
C THR A 634 -29.38 7.91 -13.93
N SER A 635 -28.57 8.97 -13.81
CA SER A 635 -27.90 9.59 -14.96
C SER A 635 -26.76 8.72 -15.54
N GLY A 636 -26.38 7.63 -14.86
CA GLY A 636 -25.35 6.71 -15.30
C GLY A 636 -23.93 7.30 -15.28
N LEU A 637 -23.70 8.39 -14.54
CA LEU A 637 -22.37 8.96 -14.36
C LEU A 637 -21.56 8.20 -13.30
N VAL A 638 -22.26 7.67 -12.30
CA VAL A 638 -21.70 6.95 -11.15
C VAL A 638 -22.45 5.63 -10.96
N PHE A 639 -21.79 4.61 -10.44
CA PHE A 639 -22.41 3.35 -10.02
C PHE A 639 -22.36 3.19 -8.52
N ARG A 640 -23.44 2.66 -7.94
CA ARG A 640 -23.52 2.24 -6.54
C ARG A 640 -22.96 0.81 -6.37
N ARG A 641 -22.14 0.59 -5.36
CA ARG A 641 -21.51 -0.68 -4.96
C ARG A 641 -21.74 -0.92 -3.45
N GLY A 642 -21.75 -2.19 -3.04
CA GLY A 642 -21.86 -2.60 -1.63
C GLY A 642 -23.30 -2.76 -1.12
N SER A 643 -23.42 -3.32 0.09
CA SER A 643 -24.68 -3.42 0.87
C SER A 643 -24.90 -2.16 1.73
N ASP A 644 -26.06 -2.01 2.37
CA ASP A 644 -26.45 -0.77 3.10
C ASP A 644 -25.46 -0.33 4.19
N SER A 645 -24.66 -1.23 4.77
CA SER A 645 -23.60 -0.88 5.74
C SER A 645 -22.22 -0.57 5.12
N GLN A 646 -22.07 -0.67 3.80
CA GLN A 646 -20.79 -0.60 3.08
C GLN A 646 -20.93 0.12 1.74
N LEU A 647 -21.78 1.14 1.71
CA LEU A 647 -22.15 1.79 0.48
C LEU A 647 -20.99 2.58 -0.12
N SER A 648 -20.64 2.29 -1.37
CA SER A 648 -19.62 2.99 -2.12
C SER A 648 -20.10 3.33 -3.52
N TYR A 649 -19.41 4.27 -4.14
CA TYR A 649 -19.71 4.79 -5.45
C TYR A 649 -18.46 4.77 -6.31
N ALA A 650 -18.62 4.53 -7.59
CA ALA A 650 -17.53 4.56 -8.56
C ALA A 650 -17.95 5.31 -9.82
N PHE A 651 -17.11 6.21 -10.32
CA PHE A 651 -17.35 6.82 -11.61
C PHE A 651 -17.36 5.76 -12.72
N LYS A 652 -18.38 5.82 -13.58
CA LYS A 652 -18.52 4.89 -14.71
C LYS A 652 -17.32 4.97 -15.66
N HIS A 653 -16.75 6.16 -15.83
CA HIS A 653 -15.55 6.40 -16.64
C HIS A 653 -14.59 7.36 -15.94
N ALA A 654 -13.27 7.12 -16.04
CA ALA A 654 -12.24 8.05 -15.56
C ALA A 654 -12.42 9.46 -16.15
N LEU A 655 -12.83 9.56 -17.42
CA LEU A 655 -13.07 10.85 -18.08
C LEU A 655 -14.23 11.64 -17.45
N VAL A 656 -15.20 10.99 -16.82
CA VAL A 656 -16.27 11.68 -16.09
C VAL A 656 -15.72 12.28 -14.80
N GLN A 657 -14.88 11.52 -14.08
CA GLN A 657 -14.15 12.04 -12.91
C GLN A 657 -13.26 13.22 -13.31
N ASP A 658 -12.46 13.07 -14.37
CA ASP A 658 -11.56 14.12 -14.87
C ASP A 658 -12.35 15.36 -15.27
N ALA A 659 -13.50 15.19 -15.93
CA ALA A 659 -14.37 16.29 -16.30
C ALA A 659 -14.90 17.02 -15.06
N ALA A 660 -15.48 16.29 -14.10
CA ALA A 660 -15.97 16.86 -12.84
C ALA A 660 -14.84 17.57 -12.07
N TYR A 661 -13.68 16.95 -11.94
CA TYR A 661 -12.51 17.51 -11.25
C TYR A 661 -11.96 18.77 -11.94
N ASN A 662 -11.78 18.75 -13.26
CA ASN A 662 -11.24 19.87 -14.02
C ASN A 662 -12.24 21.03 -14.17
N SER A 663 -13.54 20.78 -13.97
CA SER A 663 -14.56 21.84 -13.92
C SER A 663 -14.45 22.74 -12.67
N LEU A 664 -13.70 22.31 -11.65
CA LEU A 664 -13.48 23.07 -10.44
C LEU A 664 -12.41 24.16 -10.63
N LEU A 665 -12.73 25.38 -10.18
CA LEU A 665 -11.74 26.44 -10.01
C LEU A 665 -10.62 25.97 -9.08
N HIS A 666 -9.40 26.46 -9.32
CA HIS A 666 -8.21 26.11 -8.52
C HIS A 666 -8.44 26.32 -7.01
N SER A 667 -9.02 27.46 -6.62
CA SER A 667 -9.32 27.78 -5.22
C SER A 667 -10.30 26.80 -4.59
N ARG A 668 -11.33 26.35 -5.34
CA ARG A 668 -12.29 25.37 -4.86
C ARG A 668 -11.67 23.98 -4.72
N ARG A 669 -10.79 23.57 -5.66
CA ARG A 669 -10.04 22.31 -5.55
C ARG A 669 -9.21 22.28 -4.28
N GLN A 670 -8.45 23.34 -4.01
CA GLN A 670 -7.64 23.43 -2.78
C GLN A 670 -8.49 23.29 -1.52
N GLN A 671 -9.64 23.98 -1.46
CA GLN A 671 -10.57 23.87 -0.32
C GLN A 671 -11.13 22.46 -0.13
N LEU A 672 -11.50 21.78 -1.22
CA LEU A 672 -12.03 20.42 -1.14
C LEU A 672 -10.95 19.42 -0.71
N HIS A 673 -9.74 19.52 -1.25
CA HIS A 673 -8.62 18.71 -0.81
C HIS A 673 -8.29 18.93 0.67
N ALA A 674 -8.28 20.18 1.14
CA ALA A 674 -8.08 20.50 2.56
C ALA A 674 -9.16 19.85 3.44
N ARG A 675 -10.43 20.00 3.04
CA ARG A 675 -11.58 19.45 3.76
C ARG A 675 -11.53 17.92 3.83
N ILE A 676 -11.26 17.25 2.71
CA ILE A 676 -11.17 15.79 2.65
C ILE A 676 -10.01 15.30 3.53
N ALA A 677 -8.84 15.93 3.46
CA ALA A 677 -7.69 15.56 4.27
C ALA A 677 -7.98 15.67 5.78
N LEU A 678 -8.62 16.75 6.22
CA LEU A 678 -9.02 16.93 7.62
C LEU A 678 -10.05 15.88 8.07
N ILE A 679 -11.01 15.54 7.21
CA ILE A 679 -11.99 14.49 7.50
C ILE A 679 -11.32 13.13 7.64
N LEU A 680 -10.40 12.79 6.73
CA LEU A 680 -9.63 11.55 6.81
C LEU A 680 -8.82 11.47 8.11
N GLU A 681 -8.16 12.58 8.49
CA GLU A 681 -7.39 12.71 9.72
C GLU A 681 -8.25 12.53 10.99
N GLU A 682 -9.44 13.12 11.03
CA GLU A 682 -10.30 13.14 12.22
C GLU A 682 -11.19 11.90 12.38
N ARG A 683 -11.70 11.35 11.27
CA ARG A 683 -12.76 10.33 11.27
C ARG A 683 -12.32 8.94 10.81
N PHE A 684 -11.17 8.82 10.15
CA PHE A 684 -10.70 7.57 9.55
C PHE A 684 -9.27 7.24 9.98
N PRO A 685 -9.00 7.07 11.29
CA PRO A 685 -7.65 6.86 11.83
C PRO A 685 -6.97 5.61 11.26
N GLU A 686 -7.74 4.61 10.83
CA GLU A 686 -7.24 3.44 10.12
C GLU A 686 -6.61 3.80 8.77
N ILE A 687 -7.21 4.72 8.00
CA ILE A 687 -6.64 5.19 6.73
C ILE A 687 -5.38 5.99 6.99
N VAL A 688 -5.38 6.86 8.01
CA VAL A 688 -4.18 7.61 8.42
C VAL A 688 -3.03 6.67 8.76
N ALA A 689 -3.33 5.62 9.53
CA ALA A 689 -2.34 4.63 9.92
C ALA A 689 -1.87 3.82 8.71
N THR A 690 -2.77 3.45 7.78
CA THR A 690 -2.45 2.51 6.69
C THR A 690 -1.93 3.15 5.41
N GLU A 691 -2.36 4.36 5.09
CA GLU A 691 -2.17 5.08 3.81
C GLU A 691 -1.85 6.57 4.05
N PRO A 692 -0.83 6.92 4.88
CA PRO A 692 -0.47 8.32 5.15
C PRO A 692 -0.13 9.11 3.88
N GLU A 693 0.35 8.45 2.84
CA GLU A 693 0.59 9.02 1.52
C GLU A 693 -0.65 9.65 0.86
N LEU A 694 -1.84 9.12 1.13
CA LEU A 694 -3.09 9.70 0.62
C LEU A 694 -3.34 11.07 1.24
N LEU A 695 -3.10 11.20 2.56
CA LEU A 695 -3.18 12.47 3.26
C LEU A 695 -2.10 13.44 2.75
N ALA A 696 -0.89 12.96 2.53
CA ALA A 696 0.19 13.76 1.94
C ALA A 696 -0.22 14.34 0.58
N HIS A 697 -0.86 13.53 -0.27
CA HIS A 697 -1.41 13.98 -1.56
C HIS A 697 -2.48 15.07 -1.38
N HIS A 698 -3.52 14.83 -0.56
CA HIS A 698 -4.58 15.82 -0.37
C HIS A 698 -4.06 17.12 0.27
N PHE A 699 -3.20 17.06 1.29
CA PHE A 699 -2.61 18.28 1.87
C PHE A 699 -1.71 19.02 0.87
N GLY A 700 -0.96 18.29 0.03
CA GLY A 700 -0.16 18.87 -1.05
C GLY A 700 -1.02 19.60 -2.08
N GLN A 701 -2.10 18.96 -2.56
CA GLN A 701 -3.06 19.59 -3.49
C GLN A 701 -3.83 20.75 -2.85
N ALA A 702 -3.99 20.75 -1.52
CA ALA A 702 -4.58 21.85 -0.78
C ALA A 702 -3.64 23.08 -0.63
N GLY A 703 -2.34 22.93 -0.91
CA GLY A 703 -1.32 23.93 -0.62
C GLY A 703 -0.96 24.03 0.86
N LEU A 704 -1.35 23.06 1.69
CA LEU A 704 -1.01 22.95 3.11
C LEU A 704 0.30 22.19 3.27
N LEU A 705 1.40 22.84 2.90
CA LEU A 705 2.71 22.21 2.73
C LEU A 705 3.24 21.57 4.01
N GLU A 706 3.06 22.20 5.18
CA GLU A 706 3.55 21.70 6.46
C GLU A 706 2.97 20.32 6.78
N LYS A 707 1.66 20.14 6.59
CA LYS A 707 0.97 18.85 6.76
C LYS A 707 1.36 17.85 5.67
N ALA A 708 1.51 18.30 4.43
CA ALA A 708 1.95 17.43 3.33
C ALA A 708 3.34 16.84 3.61
N VAL A 709 4.26 17.64 4.16
CA VAL A 709 5.60 17.19 4.56
C VAL A 709 5.51 16.17 5.70
N GLU A 710 4.68 16.43 6.71
CA GLU A 710 4.47 15.53 7.86
C GLU A 710 4.02 14.13 7.42
N TYR A 711 3.01 14.08 6.56
CA TYR A 711 2.46 12.81 6.10
C TYR A 711 3.39 12.10 5.10
N ASN A 712 4.19 12.82 4.31
CA ASN A 712 5.26 12.20 3.52
C ASN A 712 6.36 11.60 4.41
N GLU A 713 6.77 12.29 5.49
CA GLU A 713 7.73 11.75 6.46
C GLU A 713 7.17 10.47 7.11
N LEU A 714 5.90 10.48 7.52
CA LEU A 714 5.23 9.31 8.10
C LEU A 714 5.15 8.15 7.09
N ALA A 715 4.80 8.43 5.84
CA ALA A 715 4.78 7.44 4.77
C ALA A 715 6.18 6.84 4.50
N GLY A 716 7.22 7.68 4.47
CA GLY A 716 8.61 7.24 4.30
C GLY A 716 9.09 6.33 5.44
N ARG A 717 8.81 6.71 6.71
CA ARG A 717 9.15 5.88 7.88
C ARG A 717 8.40 4.55 7.88
N ARG A 718 7.13 4.57 7.46
CA ARG A 718 6.31 3.35 7.31
C ARG A 718 6.87 2.45 6.22
N ALA A 719 7.19 2.98 5.04
CA ALA A 719 7.82 2.23 3.96
C ALA A 719 9.18 1.63 4.39
N LEU A 720 9.99 2.40 5.12
CA LEU A 720 11.25 1.92 5.71
C LEU A 720 11.03 0.77 6.68
N SER A 721 10.04 0.86 7.58
CA SER A 721 9.70 -0.22 8.53
C SER A 721 9.24 -1.51 7.84
N ARG A 722 8.68 -1.37 6.63
CA ARG A 722 8.25 -2.46 5.75
C ARG A 722 9.31 -2.88 4.76
N SER A 723 10.52 -2.36 4.91
CA SER A 723 11.64 -2.76 4.09
C SER A 723 11.50 -2.43 2.60
N VAL A 724 10.63 -1.47 2.28
CA VAL A 724 10.37 -1.03 0.91
C VAL A 724 11.15 0.26 0.65
N LEU A 725 12.42 0.09 0.29
CA LEU A 725 13.41 1.18 0.30
C LEU A 725 13.20 2.21 -0.81
N THR A 726 12.77 1.80 -2.01
CA THR A 726 12.59 2.71 -3.15
C THR A 726 11.48 3.73 -2.87
N GLU A 727 10.33 3.27 -2.39
CA GLU A 727 9.20 4.10 -2.02
C GLU A 727 9.52 4.94 -0.79
N ALA A 728 10.26 4.40 0.20
CA ALA A 728 10.71 5.18 1.35
C ALA A 728 11.56 6.38 0.92
N LEU A 729 12.54 6.18 0.02
CA LEU A 729 13.37 7.24 -0.53
C LEU A 729 12.51 8.29 -1.27
N ALA A 730 11.60 7.87 -2.15
CA ALA A 730 10.73 8.79 -2.88
C ALA A 730 9.87 9.65 -1.95
N ARG A 731 9.32 9.07 -0.87
CA ARG A 731 8.53 9.82 0.12
C ARG A 731 9.36 10.82 0.91
N PHE A 732 10.58 10.45 1.32
CA PHE A 732 11.46 11.40 1.98
C PHE A 732 11.92 12.53 1.03
N ASP A 733 12.17 12.24 -0.24
CA ASP A 733 12.49 13.26 -1.25
C ASP A 733 11.33 14.21 -1.50
N ASN A 734 10.09 13.69 -1.54
CA ASN A 734 8.87 14.49 -1.61
C ASN A 734 8.71 15.37 -0.36
N ALA A 735 9.02 14.85 0.84
CA ALA A 735 9.02 15.62 2.07
C ALA A 735 10.04 16.76 2.05
N LEU A 736 11.29 16.50 1.62
CA LEU A 736 12.34 17.53 1.49
C LEU A 736 11.99 18.58 0.44
N SER A 737 11.41 18.15 -0.69
CA SER A 737 10.95 19.05 -1.76
C SER A 737 9.85 19.98 -1.26
N GLY A 738 8.85 19.45 -0.54
CA GLY A 738 7.81 20.27 0.09
C GLY A 738 8.37 21.23 1.14
N LEU A 739 9.33 20.75 1.94
CA LEU A 739 10.00 21.56 2.97
C LEU A 739 10.82 22.71 2.39
N SER A 740 11.36 22.56 1.17
CA SER A 740 12.09 23.62 0.46
C SER A 740 11.22 24.82 0.08
N ALA A 741 9.92 24.61 -0.09
CA ALA A 741 8.95 25.65 -0.39
C ALA A 741 8.41 26.38 0.86
N ILE A 742 8.69 25.87 2.06
CA ILE A 742 8.32 26.49 3.33
C ILE A 742 9.40 27.51 3.74
N PRO A 743 9.05 28.73 4.18
CA PRO A 743 10.03 29.72 4.62
C PRO A 743 10.98 29.19 5.71
N PRO A 744 12.27 29.61 5.72
CA PRO A 744 13.22 29.21 6.75
C PRO A 744 12.71 29.53 8.16
N SER A 745 12.71 28.52 9.02
CA SER A 745 12.37 28.63 10.45
C SER A 745 13.08 27.51 11.21
N GLU A 746 13.21 27.67 12.52
CA GLU A 746 13.82 26.66 13.39
C GLU A 746 13.06 25.32 13.33
N GLU A 747 11.72 25.37 13.28
CA GLU A 747 10.87 24.18 13.15
C GLU A 747 11.08 23.46 11.80
N ARG A 748 11.23 24.23 10.72
CA ARG A 748 11.58 23.68 9.39
C ARG A 748 12.92 22.94 9.46
N SER A 749 13.95 23.55 10.06
CA SER A 749 15.26 22.92 10.22
C SER A 749 15.22 21.65 11.08
N ARG A 750 14.42 21.63 12.16
CA ARG A 750 14.20 20.42 12.97
C ARG A 750 13.56 19.29 12.18
N ARG A 751 12.55 19.60 11.36
CA ARG A 751 11.88 18.62 10.50
C ARG A 751 12.81 18.12 9.39
N GLU A 752 13.62 19.01 8.79
CA GLU A 752 14.66 18.62 7.83
C GLU A 752 15.65 17.63 8.46
N LEU A 753 16.12 17.91 9.68
CA LEU A 753 17.03 17.05 10.42
C LEU A 753 16.42 15.66 10.65
N SER A 754 15.16 15.61 11.10
CA SER A 754 14.41 14.37 11.30
C SER A 754 14.34 13.51 10.03
N ILE A 755 14.03 14.14 8.89
CA ILE A 755 13.94 13.47 7.58
C ILE A 755 15.33 13.00 7.11
N ARG A 756 16.36 13.85 7.24
CA ARG A 756 17.75 13.52 6.82
C ARG A 756 18.34 12.36 7.62
N LEU A 757 18.02 12.25 8.91
CA LEU A 757 18.39 11.09 9.73
C LEU A 757 17.75 9.79 9.22
N ALA A 758 16.45 9.83 8.91
CA ALA A 758 15.74 8.68 8.35
C ALA A 758 16.29 8.30 6.96
N LEU A 759 16.55 9.29 6.09
CA LEU A 759 17.21 9.11 4.80
C LEU A 759 18.60 8.48 4.92
N GLY A 760 19.42 8.93 5.86
CA GLY A 760 20.75 8.36 6.09
C GLY A 760 20.69 6.85 6.35
N SER A 761 19.79 6.40 7.22
CA SER A 761 19.59 4.97 7.47
C SER A 761 19.01 4.22 6.25
N THR A 762 18.12 4.87 5.50
CA THR A 762 17.49 4.28 4.30
C THR A 762 18.53 4.11 3.17
N HIS A 763 19.40 5.08 2.95
CA HIS A 763 20.49 4.98 1.97
C HIS A 763 21.53 3.94 2.35
N VAL A 764 21.86 3.79 3.64
CA VAL A 764 22.73 2.70 4.10
C VAL A 764 22.11 1.34 3.74
N ALA A 765 20.80 1.17 4.01
CA ALA A 765 20.11 -0.07 3.69
C ALA A 765 20.01 -0.34 2.17
N ALA A 766 19.81 0.71 1.37
CA ALA A 766 19.60 0.59 -0.08
C ALA A 766 20.89 0.51 -0.90
N HIS A 767 21.92 1.25 -0.51
CA HIS A 767 23.13 1.49 -1.33
C HIS A 767 24.43 1.13 -0.62
N GLY A 768 24.40 0.86 0.69
CA GLY A 768 25.58 0.55 1.49
C GLY A 768 26.14 1.75 2.26
N PHE A 769 27.08 1.48 3.17
CA PHE A 769 27.62 2.45 4.11
C PHE A 769 28.39 3.61 3.45
N ALA A 770 29.14 3.35 2.37
CA ALA A 770 30.02 4.32 1.71
C ALA A 770 29.40 4.95 0.44
N ALA A 771 28.08 4.89 0.27
CA ALA A 771 27.42 5.46 -0.90
C ALA A 771 27.35 7.01 -0.81
N PRO A 772 27.56 7.76 -1.91
CA PRO A 772 27.49 9.22 -1.87
C PRO A 772 26.19 9.81 -1.29
N PRO A 773 24.98 9.26 -1.56
CA PRO A 773 23.75 9.76 -0.94
C PRO A 773 23.71 9.61 0.58
N THR A 774 24.39 8.59 1.13
CA THR A 774 24.55 8.42 2.59
C THR A 774 25.35 9.57 3.20
N ALA A 775 26.45 9.96 2.53
CA ALA A 775 27.28 11.09 2.96
C ALA A 775 26.51 12.41 2.95
N GLU A 776 25.74 12.67 1.90
CA GLU A 776 24.94 13.88 1.77
C GLU A 776 23.89 13.98 2.89
N ALA A 777 23.17 12.89 3.15
CA ALA A 777 22.11 12.87 4.16
C ALA A 777 22.67 13.16 5.56
N TYR A 778 23.71 12.45 5.99
CA TYR A 778 24.30 12.68 7.31
C TYR A 778 25.13 13.98 7.39
N GLY A 779 25.76 14.40 6.29
CA GLY A 779 26.49 15.66 6.21
C GLY A 779 25.55 16.85 6.46
N ARG A 780 24.40 16.88 5.77
CA ARG A 780 23.38 17.93 5.99
C ARG A 780 22.76 17.84 7.38
N ALA A 781 22.53 16.64 7.90
CA ALA A 781 22.04 16.46 9.27
C ALA A 781 23.03 17.03 10.31
N ARG A 782 24.34 16.89 10.10
CA ARG A 782 25.36 17.45 10.99
C ARG A 782 25.32 18.98 11.00
N GLU A 783 25.24 19.61 9.83
CA GLU A 783 25.11 21.06 9.71
C GLU A 783 23.86 21.57 10.45
N LEU A 784 22.72 20.89 10.28
CA LEU A 784 21.48 21.23 10.97
C LEU A 784 21.58 21.07 12.50
N CYS A 785 22.24 20.03 13.00
CA CYS A 785 22.49 19.86 14.43
C CYS A 785 23.34 21.01 14.99
N GLU A 786 24.36 21.46 14.25
CA GLU A 786 25.23 22.57 14.62
C GLU A 786 24.46 23.91 14.60
N GLU A 787 23.65 24.16 13.56
CA GLU A 787 22.79 25.35 13.43
C GLU A 787 21.75 25.45 14.56
N LEU A 788 21.14 24.32 14.94
CA LEU A 788 20.06 24.26 15.94
C LEU A 788 20.57 24.12 17.38
N GLY A 789 21.85 23.80 17.58
CA GLY A 789 22.40 23.43 18.90
C GLY A 789 21.86 22.10 19.44
N GLU A 790 21.31 21.23 18.57
CA GLU A 790 20.67 19.95 18.90
C GLU A 790 21.73 18.87 19.24
N THR A 791 22.37 19.03 20.40
CA THR A 791 23.50 18.19 20.83
C THR A 791 23.12 16.71 21.00
N ARG A 792 21.85 16.42 21.32
CA ARG A 792 21.35 15.03 21.45
C ARG A 792 21.24 14.32 20.10
N GLN A 793 20.77 15.00 19.06
CA GLN A 793 20.64 14.40 17.72
C GLN A 793 21.99 14.35 16.98
N LEU A 794 22.99 15.09 17.43
CA LEU A 794 24.34 15.05 16.88
C LEU A 794 24.99 13.65 17.01
N PHE A 795 24.71 12.91 18.09
CA PHE A 795 25.30 11.59 18.31
C PHE A 795 24.98 10.58 17.19
N PRO A 796 23.69 10.28 16.87
CA PRO A 796 23.38 9.33 15.80
C PRO A 796 23.88 9.79 14.42
N VAL A 797 23.97 11.10 14.17
CA VAL A 797 24.57 11.66 12.93
C VAL A 797 26.06 11.34 12.86
N LEU A 798 26.82 11.68 13.90
CA LEU A 798 28.27 11.45 13.95
C LEU A 798 28.59 9.96 13.91
N TYR A 799 27.75 9.12 14.52
CA TYR A 799 27.89 7.68 14.44
C TYR A 799 27.66 7.15 13.03
N GLY A 800 26.64 7.65 12.31
CA GLY A 800 26.43 7.35 10.90
C GLY A 800 27.61 7.76 10.01
N LEU A 801 28.14 8.98 10.21
CA LEU A 801 29.33 9.49 9.50
C LEU A 801 30.59 8.68 9.82
N CYS A 802 30.80 8.30 11.08
CA CYS A 802 31.94 7.47 11.47
C CYS A 802 31.94 6.15 10.70
N LEU A 803 30.77 5.51 10.53
CA LEU A 803 30.65 4.29 9.73
C LEU A 803 30.86 4.57 8.23
N TYR A 804 30.29 5.65 7.69
CA TYR A 804 30.55 6.04 6.30
C TYR A 804 32.05 6.18 6.02
N HIS A 805 32.75 6.99 6.81
CA HIS A 805 34.18 7.26 6.66
C HIS A 805 35.04 5.99 6.83
N LEU A 806 34.64 5.10 7.75
CA LEU A 806 35.30 3.81 7.93
C LEU A 806 35.27 2.96 6.65
N TYR A 807 34.09 2.78 6.05
CA TYR A 807 33.93 1.94 4.85
C TYR A 807 34.45 2.61 3.57
N ALA A 808 34.44 3.95 3.51
CA ALA A 808 35.09 4.75 2.47
C ALA A 808 36.63 4.80 2.59
N ALA A 809 37.19 4.26 3.69
CA ALA A 809 38.60 4.30 4.04
C ALA A 809 39.16 5.73 4.28
N GLU A 810 38.32 6.63 4.78
CA GLU A 810 38.65 7.99 5.22
C GLU A 810 38.97 7.98 6.73
N LEU A 811 40.01 7.23 7.11
CA LEU A 811 40.22 6.81 8.51
C LEU A 811 40.49 7.97 9.49
N ALA A 812 41.05 9.08 9.02
CA ALA A 812 41.26 10.27 9.85
C ALA A 812 39.93 10.92 10.26
N GLU A 813 38.97 11.00 9.33
CA GLU A 813 37.64 11.53 9.59
C GLU A 813 36.82 10.57 10.47
N ALA A 814 36.93 9.26 10.22
CA ALA A 814 36.33 8.24 11.08
C ALA A 814 36.82 8.36 12.54
N ARG A 815 38.13 8.53 12.73
CA ARG A 815 38.74 8.75 14.05
C ARG A 815 38.25 10.04 14.71
N SER A 816 38.22 11.14 13.96
CA SER A 816 37.73 12.43 14.45
C SER A 816 36.27 12.35 14.93
N ALA A 817 35.40 11.71 14.13
CA ALA A 817 34.02 11.46 14.50
C ALA A 817 33.89 10.57 15.76
N ALA A 818 34.70 9.51 15.86
CA ALA A 818 34.70 8.63 17.03
C ALA A 818 35.16 9.34 18.32
N ASP A 819 36.21 10.16 18.24
CA ASP A 819 36.68 10.97 19.37
C ASP A 819 35.61 11.96 19.83
N ARG A 820 34.90 12.59 18.88
CA ARG A 820 33.77 13.46 19.20
C ARG A 820 32.58 12.73 19.84
N LEU A 821 32.33 11.47 19.45
CA LEU A 821 31.30 10.64 20.09
C LEU A 821 31.65 10.32 21.54
N LEU A 822 32.93 10.08 21.85
CA LEU A 822 33.40 9.86 23.23
C LEU A 822 33.17 11.11 24.08
N GLU A 823 33.57 12.28 23.59
CA GLU A 823 33.33 13.56 24.29
C GLU A 823 31.83 13.79 24.57
N LEU A 824 30.96 13.47 23.62
CA LEU A 824 29.51 13.61 23.78
C LEU A 824 28.95 12.60 24.79
N ALA A 825 29.43 11.35 24.79
CA ALA A 825 28.99 10.35 25.75
C ALA A 825 29.40 10.74 27.18
N GLU A 826 30.65 11.19 27.36
CA GLU A 826 31.17 11.68 28.65
C GLU A 826 30.40 12.90 29.15
N ALA A 827 30.11 13.87 28.28
CA ALA A 827 29.40 15.09 28.65
C ALA A 827 27.94 14.85 29.09
N ASN A 828 27.30 13.78 28.60
CA ASN A 828 25.89 13.46 28.90
C ASN A 828 25.71 12.43 30.03
N ASP A 829 26.79 11.83 30.53
CA ASP A 829 26.76 10.72 31.52
C ASP A 829 25.80 9.58 31.13
N ASP A 830 25.74 9.29 29.82
CA ASP A 830 24.84 8.29 29.24
C ASP A 830 25.62 7.00 28.92
N ILE A 831 25.44 5.99 29.77
CA ILE A 831 26.07 4.67 29.65
C ILE A 831 25.76 4.02 28.29
N GLY A 832 24.56 4.26 27.75
CA GLY A 832 24.15 3.74 26.45
C GLY A 832 24.90 4.36 25.28
N LEU A 833 25.13 5.67 25.34
CA LEU A 833 25.96 6.38 24.37
C LEU A 833 27.45 6.02 24.52
N ALA A 834 27.93 5.82 25.75
CA ALA A 834 29.30 5.43 26.03
C ALA A 834 29.67 4.10 25.36
N PHE A 835 28.77 3.12 25.38
CA PHE A 835 28.93 1.87 24.63
C PHE A 835 29.19 2.12 23.13
N PHE A 836 28.32 2.88 22.47
CA PHE A 836 28.43 3.15 21.03
C PHE A 836 29.66 4.00 20.69
N ALA A 837 30.04 4.94 21.55
CA ALA A 837 31.23 5.76 21.39
C ALA A 837 32.52 4.92 21.48
N HIS A 838 32.64 4.08 22.51
CA HIS A 838 33.78 3.16 22.65
C HIS A 838 33.84 2.15 21.49
N ARG A 839 32.69 1.62 21.06
CA ARG A 839 32.64 0.77 19.86
C ARG A 839 33.16 1.51 18.63
N ALA A 840 32.69 2.74 18.37
CA ALA A 840 33.13 3.53 17.23
C ALA A 840 34.66 3.78 17.25
N ALA A 841 35.18 4.19 18.41
CA ALA A 841 36.62 4.41 18.59
C ALA A 841 37.44 3.14 18.36
N GLY A 842 37.00 2.01 18.94
CA GLY A 842 37.65 0.71 18.77
C GLY A 842 37.67 0.23 17.32
N VAL A 843 36.53 0.31 16.65
CA VAL A 843 36.35 -0.10 15.25
C VAL A 843 37.14 0.80 14.29
N SER A 844 37.22 2.10 14.53
CA SER A 844 38.03 3.02 13.72
C SER A 844 39.55 2.86 13.89
N ALA A 845 40.00 2.40 15.07
CA ALA A 845 41.41 2.31 15.41
C ALA A 845 42.11 1.11 14.73
N LEU A 846 41.39 0.00 14.53
CA LEU A 846 41.95 -1.22 13.94
C LEU A 846 42.50 -0.98 12.52
N PRO A 847 41.72 -0.45 11.55
CA PRO A 847 42.21 -0.22 10.18
C PRO A 847 43.43 0.70 10.11
N ALA A 848 43.54 1.66 11.03
CA ALA A 848 44.67 2.57 11.14
C ALA A 848 45.94 1.91 11.72
N GLY A 849 45.86 0.65 12.17
CA GLY A 849 46.95 -0.06 12.83
C GLY A 849 47.18 0.35 14.29
N GLU A 850 46.22 1.06 14.91
CA GLU A 850 46.28 1.49 16.32
C GLU A 850 45.76 0.38 17.26
N PHE A 851 46.39 -0.80 17.22
CA PHE A 851 45.85 -2.02 17.84
C PHE A 851 45.64 -1.92 19.36
N SER A 852 46.55 -1.27 20.08
CA SER A 852 46.40 -1.10 21.54
C SER A 852 45.17 -0.26 21.89
N ARG A 853 44.94 0.83 21.16
CA ARG A 853 43.75 1.69 21.33
C ARG A 853 42.47 0.95 20.94
N ALA A 854 42.52 0.19 19.84
CA ALA A 854 41.40 -0.64 19.43
C ALA A 854 40.99 -1.61 20.54
N ARG A 855 41.97 -2.33 21.12
CA ARG A 855 41.73 -3.26 22.23
C ARG A 855 41.07 -2.57 23.43
N THR A 856 41.67 -1.48 23.92
CA THR A 856 41.16 -0.75 25.09
C THR A 856 39.69 -0.38 24.93
N HIS A 857 39.32 0.24 23.80
CA HIS A 857 37.95 0.69 23.61
C HIS A 857 36.97 -0.45 23.29
N LEU A 858 37.40 -1.53 22.63
CA LEU A 858 36.54 -2.68 22.38
C LEU A 858 36.25 -3.45 23.68
N GLU A 859 37.24 -3.61 24.56
CA GLU A 859 37.06 -4.21 25.89
C GLU A 859 36.13 -3.35 26.76
N GLU A 860 36.29 -2.02 26.74
CA GLU A 860 35.40 -1.09 27.46
C GLU A 860 33.96 -1.15 26.91
N ALA A 861 33.78 -1.15 25.59
CA ALA A 861 32.47 -1.31 24.98
C ALA A 861 31.81 -2.64 25.40
N LEU A 862 32.56 -3.75 25.40
CA LEU A 862 32.02 -5.04 25.85
C LEU A 862 31.66 -5.04 27.34
N ALA A 863 32.40 -4.32 28.19
CA ALA A 863 32.08 -4.17 29.61
C ALA A 863 30.79 -3.38 29.86
N LEU A 864 30.49 -2.39 29.00
CA LEU A 864 29.29 -1.56 29.07
C LEU A 864 28.04 -2.17 28.40
N TYR A 865 28.18 -3.32 27.75
CA TYR A 865 27.10 -3.90 26.95
C TYR A 865 25.93 -4.43 27.79
N ASP A 866 24.80 -3.73 27.73
CA ASP A 866 23.48 -4.24 28.12
C ASP A 866 22.65 -4.73 26.90
N PRO A 867 22.25 -6.01 26.83
CA PRO A 867 21.38 -6.53 25.76
C PRO A 867 20.04 -5.80 25.62
N ALA A 868 19.43 -5.33 26.71
CA ALA A 868 18.11 -4.69 26.67
C ALA A 868 18.19 -3.28 26.05
N ALA A 869 19.26 -2.55 26.36
CA ALA A 869 19.49 -1.20 25.85
C ALA A 869 20.08 -1.17 24.44
N HIS A 870 20.98 -2.11 24.10
CA HIS A 870 21.85 -1.96 22.92
C HIS A 870 21.50 -2.85 21.73
N ARG A 871 20.55 -3.79 21.84
CA ARG A 871 20.17 -4.65 20.71
C ARG A 871 19.24 -3.97 19.72
N ALA A 872 18.38 -3.05 20.17
CA ALA A 872 17.39 -2.41 19.31
C ALA A 872 17.99 -1.69 18.08
N PRO A 873 19.16 -1.01 18.18
CA PRO A 873 19.83 -0.38 17.03
C PRO A 873 20.47 -1.37 16.03
N ALA A 874 20.51 -2.67 16.29
CA ALA A 874 21.10 -3.66 15.38
C ALA A 874 20.45 -3.66 13.98
N PHE A 875 19.16 -3.34 13.91
CA PHE A 875 18.40 -3.22 12.66
C PHE A 875 18.67 -1.89 11.92
N VAL A 876 19.13 -0.85 12.63
CA VAL A 876 19.42 0.48 12.07
C VAL A 876 20.84 0.53 11.49
N TYR A 877 21.80 -0.18 12.11
CA TYR A 877 23.21 -0.18 11.71
C TYR A 877 23.69 -1.48 11.07
N ALA A 878 22.76 -2.29 10.56
CA ALA A 878 22.97 -3.54 9.83
C ALA A 878 23.67 -4.69 10.57
N PHE A 879 24.20 -4.49 11.78
CA PHE A 879 24.87 -5.52 12.57
C PHE A 879 24.56 -5.36 14.07
N ASP A 880 24.37 -6.49 14.76
CA ASP A 880 24.39 -6.57 16.23
C ASP A 880 25.68 -5.92 16.79
N PRO A 881 25.57 -4.93 17.67
CA PRO A 881 26.73 -4.19 18.16
C PRO A 881 27.74 -5.02 18.95
N ARG A 882 27.30 -6.05 19.69
CA ARG A 882 28.20 -6.93 20.46
C ARG A 882 29.00 -7.82 19.54
N VAL A 883 28.35 -8.42 18.55
CA VAL A 883 29.03 -9.25 17.54
C VAL A 883 30.13 -8.44 16.85
N VAL A 884 29.88 -7.17 16.50
CA VAL A 884 30.92 -6.31 15.92
C VAL A 884 32.07 -6.08 16.88
N CYS A 885 31.81 -5.80 18.17
CA CYS A 885 32.88 -5.59 19.14
C CYS A 885 33.76 -6.84 19.30
N LEU A 886 33.14 -8.02 19.42
CA LEU A 886 33.86 -9.30 19.53
C LEU A 886 34.68 -9.61 18.27
N ASP A 887 34.11 -9.39 17.08
CA ASP A 887 34.81 -9.60 15.80
C ASP A 887 36.03 -8.68 15.66
N TYR A 888 35.87 -7.38 15.91
CA TYR A 888 36.99 -6.45 15.86
C TYR A 888 38.03 -6.75 16.93
N LEU A 889 37.61 -7.17 18.14
CA LEU A 889 38.54 -7.55 19.20
C LEU A 889 39.37 -8.77 18.79
N ALA A 890 38.75 -9.79 18.22
CA ALA A 890 39.44 -10.97 17.68
C ALA A 890 40.53 -10.57 16.67
N ARG A 891 40.20 -9.69 15.74
CA ARG A 891 41.12 -9.20 14.70
C ARG A 891 42.23 -8.31 15.25
N THR A 892 41.99 -7.61 16.36
CA THR A 892 43.01 -6.80 17.07
C THR A 892 43.96 -7.66 17.90
N LEU A 893 43.47 -8.74 18.51
CA LEU A 893 44.25 -9.60 19.40
C LEU A 893 45.36 -10.34 18.67
N LEU A 894 45.14 -10.79 17.42
CA LEU A 894 46.14 -11.50 16.64
C LEU A 894 47.40 -10.66 16.39
N PRO A 895 47.35 -9.45 15.80
CA PRO A 895 48.52 -8.57 15.65
C PRO A 895 49.23 -8.28 16.98
N LEU A 896 48.49 -8.12 18.08
CA LEU A 896 49.06 -7.88 19.42
C LEU A 896 49.82 -9.09 20.00
N GLY A 897 49.73 -10.26 19.35
CA GLY A 897 50.43 -11.48 19.76
C GLY A 897 49.61 -12.41 20.65
N PHE A 898 48.28 -12.33 20.58
CA PHE A 898 47.34 -13.18 21.31
C PHE A 898 46.47 -14.03 20.36
N PRO A 899 47.06 -15.02 19.64
CA PRO A 899 46.34 -15.84 18.67
C PRO A 899 45.26 -16.75 19.27
N ASP A 900 45.46 -17.30 20.48
CA ASP A 900 44.48 -18.21 21.08
C ASP A 900 43.25 -17.41 21.56
N GLN A 901 43.49 -16.23 22.14
CA GLN A 901 42.41 -15.29 22.49
C GLN A 901 41.70 -14.73 21.25
N ALA A 902 42.42 -14.49 20.15
CA ALA A 902 41.82 -14.05 18.90
C ALA A 902 40.81 -15.08 18.36
N LEU A 903 41.18 -16.36 18.34
CA LEU A 903 40.29 -17.45 17.92
C LEU A 903 39.10 -17.59 18.89
N ALA A 904 39.33 -17.53 20.20
CA ALA A 904 38.26 -17.61 21.20
C ALA A 904 37.25 -16.47 21.07
N ALA A 905 37.71 -15.22 20.88
CA ALA A 905 36.83 -14.07 20.66
C ALA A 905 36.04 -14.18 19.35
N ASN A 906 36.65 -14.73 18.28
CA ASN A 906 35.93 -14.99 17.03
C ASN A 906 34.85 -16.07 17.20
N ASP A 907 35.16 -17.17 17.89
CA ASP A 907 34.21 -18.24 18.16
C ASP A 907 33.05 -17.74 19.04
N GLU A 908 33.32 -16.86 20.01
CA GLU A 908 32.28 -16.18 20.78
C GLU A 908 31.42 -15.25 19.91
N ALA A 909 32.01 -14.51 18.97
CA ALA A 909 31.27 -13.66 18.04
C ALA A 909 30.32 -14.49 17.16
N VAL A 910 30.77 -15.64 16.65
CA VAL A 910 29.94 -16.58 15.88
C VAL A 910 28.81 -17.15 16.75
N ALA A 911 29.10 -17.56 17.98
CA ALA A 911 28.10 -18.08 18.91
C ALA A 911 27.05 -17.02 19.28
N GLU A 912 27.46 -15.76 19.52
CA GLU A 912 26.54 -14.66 19.77
C GLU A 912 25.68 -14.36 18.54
N ALA A 913 26.25 -14.35 17.33
CA ALA A 913 25.50 -14.12 16.11
C ALA A 913 24.44 -15.20 15.88
N HIS A 914 24.76 -16.47 16.15
CA HIS A 914 23.78 -17.57 16.14
C HIS A 914 22.69 -17.38 17.19
N ARG A 915 23.04 -16.92 18.40
CA ARG A 915 22.08 -16.65 19.49
C ARG A 915 21.13 -15.50 19.18
N VAL A 916 21.64 -14.46 18.53
CA VAL A 916 20.84 -13.30 18.07
C VAL A 916 19.93 -13.70 16.91
N GLY A 917 20.34 -14.66 16.08
CA GLY A 917 19.57 -15.11 14.91
C GLY A 917 19.69 -14.18 13.70
N HIS A 918 20.47 -13.10 13.82
CA HIS A 918 20.62 -12.10 12.76
C HIS A 918 21.71 -12.50 11.75
N ARG A 919 21.28 -12.96 10.56
CA ARG A 919 22.17 -13.58 9.56
C ARG A 919 23.29 -12.67 9.03
N ASN A 920 23.03 -11.37 8.89
CA ASN A 920 24.09 -10.43 8.45
C ASN A 920 25.18 -10.27 9.52
N SER A 921 24.78 -10.32 10.80
CA SER A 921 25.73 -10.35 11.92
C SER A 921 26.54 -11.64 11.97
N LEU A 922 26.00 -12.76 11.52
CA LEU A 922 26.76 -14.02 11.43
C LEU A 922 27.81 -13.99 10.31
N ALA A 923 27.51 -13.37 9.17
CA ALA A 923 28.45 -13.33 8.04
C ALA A 923 29.77 -12.61 8.37
N LEU A 924 29.71 -11.57 9.21
CA LEU A 924 30.87 -10.78 9.64
C LEU A 924 31.98 -11.62 10.31
N PRO A 925 31.74 -12.29 11.47
CA PRO A 925 32.75 -13.09 12.14
C PRO A 925 33.09 -14.37 11.39
N LEU A 926 32.24 -14.87 10.48
CA LEU A 926 32.62 -15.97 9.59
C LEU A 926 33.69 -15.54 8.60
N PHE A 927 33.53 -14.38 7.95
CA PHE A 927 34.52 -13.85 7.01
C PHE A 927 35.84 -13.52 7.70
N PHE A 928 35.81 -12.69 8.75
CA PHE A 928 37.04 -12.28 9.43
C PHE A 928 37.66 -13.40 10.27
N GLY A 929 36.87 -14.35 10.75
CA GLY A 929 37.39 -15.60 11.32
C GLY A 929 38.17 -16.40 10.28
N GLY A 930 37.69 -16.45 9.03
CA GLY A 930 38.44 -16.99 7.90
C GLY A 930 39.74 -16.24 7.63
N VAL A 931 39.75 -14.90 7.71
CA VAL A 931 40.97 -14.08 7.57
C VAL A 931 42.00 -14.40 8.67
N ILE A 932 41.57 -14.47 9.93
CA ILE A 932 42.45 -14.83 11.07
C ILE A 932 43.08 -16.21 10.84
N ARG A 933 42.26 -17.20 10.46
CA ARG A 933 42.70 -18.58 10.19
C ARG A 933 43.64 -18.65 8.99
N GLN A 934 43.38 -17.87 7.95
CA GLN A 934 44.25 -17.77 6.79
C GLN A 934 45.64 -17.24 7.18
N ILE A 935 45.70 -16.20 8.00
CA ILE A 935 46.97 -15.59 8.44
C ILE A 935 47.83 -16.56 9.24
N ILE A 936 47.21 -17.36 10.12
CA ILE A 936 47.93 -18.33 10.97
C ILE A 936 48.21 -19.67 10.27
N GLY A 937 47.74 -19.85 9.03
CA GLY A 937 47.96 -21.06 8.22
C GLY A 937 47.01 -22.22 8.50
N ASP A 938 45.83 -21.96 9.08
CA ASP A 938 44.80 -22.97 9.35
C ASP A 938 43.90 -23.19 8.13
N HIS A 939 44.34 -24.04 7.20
CA HIS A 939 43.63 -24.29 5.94
C HIS A 939 42.24 -24.92 6.13
N GLU A 940 42.12 -25.88 7.05
CA GLU A 940 40.86 -26.58 7.33
C GLU A 940 39.82 -25.61 7.90
N GLY A 941 40.22 -24.80 8.88
CA GLY A 941 39.32 -23.80 9.46
C GLY A 941 38.92 -22.68 8.48
N VAL A 942 39.76 -22.32 7.50
CA VAL A 942 39.34 -21.40 6.41
C VAL A 942 38.25 -22.04 5.55
N GLN A 943 38.40 -23.32 5.17
CA GLN A 943 37.41 -24.02 4.36
C GLN A 943 36.06 -24.13 5.09
N GLU A 944 36.07 -24.47 6.38
CA GLU A 944 34.86 -24.53 7.21
C GLU A 944 34.13 -23.17 7.26
N ARG A 945 34.87 -22.10 7.57
CA ARG A 945 34.31 -20.74 7.63
C ARG A 945 33.78 -20.26 6.27
N CYS A 946 34.49 -20.54 5.18
CA CYS A 946 34.06 -20.20 3.83
C CYS A 946 32.81 -20.96 3.40
N ALA A 947 32.70 -22.24 3.72
CA ALA A 947 31.52 -23.05 3.41
C ALA A 947 30.27 -22.50 4.12
N GLU A 948 30.38 -22.17 5.42
CA GLU A 948 29.30 -21.57 6.17
C GLU A 948 28.96 -20.16 5.66
N LEU A 949 29.97 -19.32 5.41
CA LEU A 949 29.78 -17.97 4.88
C LEU A 949 29.11 -17.97 3.51
N THR A 950 29.52 -18.88 2.61
CA THR A 950 28.91 -19.03 1.28
C THR A 950 27.44 -19.40 1.43
N ARG A 951 27.11 -20.36 2.30
CA ARG A 951 25.72 -20.74 2.58
C ARG A 951 24.92 -19.55 3.11
N VAL A 952 25.42 -18.84 4.12
CA VAL A 952 24.75 -17.67 4.70
C VAL A 952 24.55 -16.56 3.66
N ALA A 953 25.59 -16.23 2.89
CA ALA A 953 25.56 -15.17 1.89
C ALA A 953 24.64 -15.52 0.70
N SER A 954 24.68 -16.76 0.20
CA SER A 954 23.81 -17.22 -0.88
C SER A 954 22.36 -17.32 -0.44
N GLU A 955 22.09 -17.89 0.74
CA GLU A 955 20.73 -17.91 1.28
C GLU A 955 20.19 -16.50 1.51
N ALA A 956 21.02 -15.57 2.00
CA ALA A 956 20.57 -14.23 2.39
C ALA A 956 20.68 -13.16 1.28
N GLY A 957 21.31 -13.46 0.14
CA GLY A 957 21.51 -12.52 -0.97
C GLY A 957 22.60 -11.46 -0.70
N PHE A 958 23.53 -11.71 0.21
CA PHE A 958 24.55 -10.73 0.61
C PHE A 958 25.71 -10.68 -0.39
N ARG A 959 25.62 -9.81 -1.39
CA ARG A 959 26.67 -9.66 -2.43
C ARG A 959 28.04 -9.33 -1.83
N PHE A 960 28.08 -8.45 -0.83
CA PHE A 960 29.32 -8.09 -0.12
C PHE A 960 29.99 -9.31 0.53
N TRP A 961 29.22 -10.13 1.25
CA TRP A 961 29.74 -11.33 1.91
C TRP A 961 30.03 -12.47 0.95
N HIS A 962 29.28 -12.58 -0.15
CA HIS A 962 29.56 -13.52 -1.22
C HIS A 962 30.91 -13.25 -1.90
N ALA A 963 31.22 -11.97 -2.15
CA ALA A 963 32.52 -11.55 -2.65
C ALA A 963 33.64 -11.95 -1.68
N GLY A 964 33.46 -11.69 -0.37
CA GLY A 964 34.41 -12.09 0.67
C GLY A 964 34.64 -13.62 0.75
N ALA A 965 33.57 -14.42 0.69
CA ALA A 965 33.66 -15.88 0.65
C ALA A 965 34.43 -16.38 -0.59
N THR A 966 34.17 -15.77 -1.75
CA THR A 966 34.86 -16.09 -3.00
C THR A 966 36.36 -15.81 -2.91
N ILE A 967 36.75 -14.67 -2.33
CA ILE A 967 38.16 -14.28 -2.13
C ILE A 967 38.91 -15.30 -1.27
N LEU A 968 38.35 -15.68 -0.11
CA LEU A 968 39.02 -16.64 0.78
C LEU A 968 39.03 -18.06 0.21
N SER A 969 37.97 -18.47 -0.48
CA SER A 969 37.92 -19.76 -1.18
C SER A 969 38.97 -19.85 -2.28
N ALA A 970 39.19 -18.75 -3.01
CA ALA A 970 40.20 -18.66 -4.05
C ALA A 970 41.61 -18.92 -3.51
N TRP A 971 41.92 -18.40 -2.32
CA TRP A 971 43.18 -18.70 -1.63
C TRP A 971 43.27 -20.20 -1.31
N THR A 972 42.25 -20.81 -0.71
CA THR A 972 42.28 -22.26 -0.39
C THR A 972 42.43 -23.15 -1.62
N ASN A 973 41.84 -22.77 -2.76
CA ASN A 973 41.98 -23.49 -4.02
C ASN A 973 43.41 -23.41 -4.56
N ALA A 974 44.05 -22.25 -4.46
CA ALA A 974 45.45 -22.07 -4.83
C ALA A 974 46.40 -22.85 -3.89
N GLU A 975 46.11 -22.90 -2.59
CA GLU A 975 46.86 -23.74 -1.63
C GLU A 975 46.79 -25.23 -1.98
N ALA A 976 45.66 -25.69 -2.54
CA ALA A 976 45.47 -27.04 -3.03
C ALA A 976 46.14 -27.32 -4.41
N GLY A 977 46.78 -26.30 -5.01
CA GLY A 977 47.53 -26.41 -6.26
C GLY A 977 46.79 -25.94 -7.52
N ASP A 978 45.53 -25.50 -7.42
CA ASP A 978 44.77 -24.96 -8.55
C ASP A 978 44.93 -23.43 -8.66
N PHE A 979 46.14 -23.01 -9.04
CA PHE A 979 46.50 -21.58 -9.15
C PHE A 979 45.67 -20.83 -10.20
N GLY A 980 45.30 -21.48 -11.30
CA GLY A 980 44.53 -20.88 -12.38
C GLY A 980 43.12 -20.49 -11.91
N ARG A 981 42.44 -21.41 -11.22
CA ARG A 981 41.14 -21.15 -10.61
C ARG A 981 41.23 -20.14 -9.49
N GLY A 982 42.23 -20.27 -8.60
CA GLY A 982 42.46 -19.33 -7.51
C GLY A 982 42.64 -17.88 -8.01
N ARG A 983 43.44 -17.67 -9.06
CA ARG A 983 43.61 -16.33 -9.65
C ARG A 983 42.30 -15.74 -10.17
N LEU A 984 41.54 -16.53 -10.92
CA LEU A 984 40.27 -16.08 -11.52
C LEU A 984 39.22 -15.73 -10.45
N GLU A 985 39.04 -16.61 -9.47
CA GLU A 985 38.06 -16.41 -8.40
C GLU A 985 38.43 -15.22 -7.52
N LEU A 986 39.72 -15.03 -7.19
CA LEU A 986 40.18 -13.90 -6.40
C LEU A 986 39.94 -12.56 -7.11
N GLN A 987 40.28 -12.46 -8.41
CA GLN A 987 40.02 -11.26 -9.20
C GLN A 987 38.53 -10.93 -9.29
N ARG A 988 37.69 -11.94 -9.55
CA ARG A 988 36.23 -11.77 -9.57
C ARG A 988 35.72 -11.26 -8.22
N GLY A 989 36.17 -11.87 -7.13
CA GLY A 989 35.78 -11.45 -5.77
C GLY A 989 36.17 -10.01 -5.45
N ILE A 990 37.38 -9.56 -5.83
CA ILE A 990 37.81 -8.16 -5.65
C ILE A 990 36.94 -7.19 -6.46
N THR A 991 36.60 -7.54 -7.71
CA THR A 991 35.69 -6.73 -8.53
C THR A 991 34.31 -6.62 -7.91
N GLU A 992 33.73 -7.74 -7.45
CA GLU A 992 32.43 -7.78 -6.79
C GLU A 992 32.44 -6.98 -5.47
N TRP A 993 33.52 -7.05 -4.70
CA TRP A 993 33.70 -6.26 -3.47
C TRP A 993 33.66 -4.75 -3.76
N ARG A 994 34.47 -4.28 -4.72
CA ARG A 994 34.50 -2.86 -5.10
C ARG A 994 33.20 -2.35 -5.69
N ALA A 995 32.44 -3.20 -6.38
CA ALA A 995 31.12 -2.83 -6.90
C ALA A 995 30.12 -2.44 -5.80
N THR A 996 30.39 -2.76 -4.54
CA THR A 996 29.61 -2.31 -3.37
C THR A 996 30.03 -0.93 -2.83
N GLY A 997 31.05 -0.30 -3.42
CA GLY A 997 31.66 0.94 -2.94
C GLY A 997 32.72 0.74 -1.83
N ALA A 998 32.94 -0.49 -1.37
CA ALA A 998 33.92 -0.79 -0.33
C ALA A 998 35.36 -0.77 -0.87
N GLU A 999 36.20 0.08 -0.29
CA GLU A 999 37.66 0.12 -0.55
C GLU A 999 38.48 -0.47 0.61
N PHE A 1000 37.86 -0.68 1.77
CA PHE A 1000 38.46 -1.35 2.92
C PHE A 1000 38.82 -2.82 2.59
N MET A 1001 39.94 -3.33 3.12
CA MET A 1001 40.52 -4.69 2.93
C MET A 1001 41.17 -4.96 1.57
N VAL A 1002 41.05 -4.05 0.61
CA VAL A 1002 41.57 -4.24 -0.75
C VAL A 1002 43.10 -4.48 -0.77
N PRO A 1003 43.95 -3.75 -0.02
CA PRO A 1003 45.38 -4.05 0.02
C PRO A 1003 45.70 -5.47 0.50
N TYR A 1004 44.92 -6.00 1.45
CA TYR A 1004 45.05 -7.39 1.91
C TYR A 1004 44.66 -8.39 0.81
N PHE A 1005 43.58 -8.14 0.06
CA PHE A 1005 43.19 -9.01 -1.05
C PHE A 1005 44.24 -9.07 -2.17
N ILE A 1006 44.86 -7.92 -2.47
CA ILE A 1006 45.96 -7.85 -3.43
C ILE A 1006 47.19 -8.62 -2.90
N ALA A 1007 47.47 -8.55 -1.58
CA ALA A 1007 48.53 -9.34 -0.97
C ALA A 1007 48.27 -10.86 -1.03
N LEU A 1008 47.01 -11.30 -0.90
CA LEU A 1008 46.64 -12.70 -1.16
C LEU A 1008 46.91 -13.09 -2.61
N GLN A 1009 46.58 -12.21 -3.57
CA GLN A 1009 46.86 -12.47 -4.99
C GLN A 1009 48.36 -12.63 -5.22
N ALA A 1010 49.18 -11.75 -4.63
CA ALA A 1010 50.63 -11.83 -4.74
C ALA A 1010 51.16 -13.17 -4.19
N GLN A 1011 50.63 -13.66 -3.07
CA GLN A 1011 51.01 -14.98 -2.54
C GLN A 1011 50.67 -16.13 -3.49
N ILE A 1012 49.52 -16.06 -4.19
CA ILE A 1012 49.15 -17.03 -5.22
C ILE A 1012 50.15 -16.96 -6.39
N GLU A 1013 50.52 -15.77 -6.86
CA GLU A 1013 51.50 -15.62 -7.95
C GLU A 1013 52.89 -16.16 -7.58
N VAL A 1014 53.37 -15.91 -6.36
CA VAL A 1014 54.61 -16.49 -5.84
C VAL A 1014 54.57 -18.02 -5.95
N ARG A 1015 53.48 -18.65 -5.50
CA ARG A 1015 53.33 -20.11 -5.50
C ARG A 1015 53.14 -20.68 -6.90
N ALA A 1016 52.55 -19.91 -7.81
CA ALA A 1016 52.46 -20.23 -9.22
C ALA A 1016 53.79 -20.08 -9.98
N GLY A 1017 54.84 -19.58 -9.32
CA GLY A 1017 56.18 -19.41 -9.89
C GLY A 1017 56.41 -18.08 -10.61
N ASP A 1018 55.59 -17.06 -10.35
CA ASP A 1018 55.73 -15.70 -10.91
C ASP A 1018 55.95 -14.64 -9.80
N PRO A 1019 57.13 -14.62 -9.17
CA PRO A 1019 57.46 -13.63 -8.15
C PRO A 1019 57.54 -12.20 -8.70
N GLY A 1020 57.75 -12.01 -10.01
CA GLY A 1020 57.76 -10.69 -10.64
C GLY A 1020 56.37 -10.06 -10.64
N ALA A 1021 55.34 -10.81 -11.05
CA ALA A 1021 53.96 -10.38 -10.94
C ALA A 1021 53.54 -10.13 -9.48
N ALA A 1022 54.00 -10.98 -8.55
CA ALA A 1022 53.74 -10.81 -7.12
C ALA A 1022 54.29 -9.47 -6.58
N LEU A 1023 55.50 -9.06 -6.99
CA LEU A 1023 56.10 -7.81 -6.55
C LEU A 1023 55.28 -6.59 -7.00
N LEU A 1024 54.86 -6.56 -8.27
CA LEU A 1024 54.01 -5.48 -8.80
C LEU A 1024 52.68 -5.36 -8.06
N LEU A 1025 52.06 -6.49 -7.71
CA LEU A 1025 50.84 -6.51 -6.91
C LEU A 1025 51.09 -5.93 -5.50
N LEU A 1026 52.18 -6.32 -4.84
CA LEU A 1026 52.51 -5.80 -3.51
C LEU A 1026 52.85 -4.30 -3.53
N GLU A 1027 53.50 -3.80 -4.58
CA GLU A 1027 53.73 -2.37 -4.78
C GLU A 1027 52.41 -1.60 -4.95
N ALA A 1028 51.46 -2.16 -5.73
CA ALA A 1028 50.13 -1.59 -5.87
C ALA A 1028 49.36 -1.59 -4.53
N ALA A 1029 49.50 -2.66 -3.74
CA ALA A 1029 48.90 -2.74 -2.41
C ALA A 1029 49.50 -1.71 -1.45
N GLN A 1030 50.82 -1.51 -1.46
CA GLN A 1030 51.50 -0.46 -0.68
C GLN A 1030 51.05 0.95 -1.10
N ALA A 1031 50.93 1.22 -2.40
CA ALA A 1031 50.39 2.48 -2.90
C ALA A 1031 48.93 2.70 -2.44
N GLY A 1032 48.15 1.62 -2.39
CA GLY A 1032 46.82 1.60 -1.79
C GLY A 1032 46.83 2.02 -0.31
N ILE A 1033 47.70 1.42 0.50
CA ILE A 1033 47.87 1.79 1.92
C ILE A 1033 48.28 3.26 2.06
N GLU A 1034 49.17 3.78 1.22
CA GLU A 1034 49.55 5.19 1.32
C GLU A 1034 48.42 6.15 0.94
N ARG A 1035 47.52 5.74 0.05
CA ARG A 1035 46.33 6.52 -0.31
C ARG A 1035 45.27 6.49 0.78
N THR A 1036 44.94 5.32 1.31
CA THR A 1036 43.80 5.12 2.25
C THR A 1036 44.22 5.23 3.72
N LYS A 1037 45.52 5.14 4.00
CA LYS A 1037 46.09 5.00 5.35
C LYS A 1037 45.59 3.74 6.10
N GLU A 1038 45.06 2.75 5.39
CA GLU A 1038 44.72 1.42 5.92
C GLU A 1038 46.00 0.65 6.28
N ARG A 1039 46.48 0.82 7.50
CA ARG A 1039 47.80 0.36 7.93
C ARG A 1039 47.81 -0.96 8.66
N TRP A 1040 46.66 -1.55 9.00
CA TRP A 1040 46.61 -2.78 9.81
C TRP A 1040 47.45 -3.95 9.26
N PHE A 1041 47.63 -4.03 7.93
CA PHE A 1041 48.42 -5.06 7.26
C PHE A 1041 49.74 -4.54 6.64
N ALA A 1042 50.13 -3.29 6.91
CA ALA A 1042 51.28 -2.64 6.27
C ALA A 1042 52.61 -3.38 6.52
N ALA A 1043 52.85 -3.81 7.77
CA ALA A 1043 54.06 -4.56 8.11
C ALA A 1043 54.17 -5.88 7.32
N GLU A 1044 53.05 -6.55 7.07
CA GLU A 1044 53.01 -7.80 6.32
C GLU A 1044 53.23 -7.59 4.82
N ILE A 1045 52.71 -6.52 4.23
CA ILE A 1045 53.00 -6.19 2.82
C ILE A 1045 54.49 -5.94 2.62
N LEU A 1046 55.12 -5.15 3.50
CA LEU A 1046 56.56 -4.90 3.46
C LEU A 1046 57.37 -6.20 3.66
N ARG A 1047 56.93 -7.08 4.56
CA ARG A 1047 57.55 -8.39 4.78
C ARG A 1047 57.50 -9.25 3.51
N LEU A 1048 56.32 -9.35 2.89
CA LEU A 1048 56.12 -10.11 1.65
C LEU A 1048 56.95 -9.54 0.49
N GLN A 1049 57.07 -8.21 0.37
CA GLN A 1049 57.94 -7.58 -0.63
C GLN A 1049 59.40 -8.02 -0.45
N GLY A 1050 59.89 -8.00 0.80
CA GLY A 1050 61.23 -8.47 1.12
C GLY A 1050 61.46 -9.94 0.75
N GLU A 1051 60.50 -10.82 1.05
CA GLU A 1051 60.58 -12.25 0.70
C GLU A 1051 60.55 -12.50 -0.81
N VAL A 1052 59.71 -11.78 -1.56
CA VAL A 1052 59.63 -11.88 -3.02
C VAL A 1052 60.93 -11.41 -3.68
N LEU A 1053 61.51 -10.29 -3.20
CA LEU A 1053 62.79 -9.79 -3.69
C LEU A 1053 63.95 -10.77 -3.47
N LEU A 1054 63.95 -11.49 -2.34
CA LEU A 1054 64.91 -12.57 -2.08
C LEU A 1054 64.77 -13.72 -3.10
N GLN A 1055 63.54 -14.08 -3.46
CA GLN A 1055 63.28 -15.14 -4.45
C GLN A 1055 63.67 -14.75 -5.88
N LEU A 1056 63.50 -13.48 -6.24
CA LEU A 1056 63.89 -12.96 -7.56
C LEU A 1056 65.42 -12.94 -7.76
N GLY A 1057 66.21 -13.00 -6.69
CA GLY A 1057 67.67 -12.92 -6.76
C GLY A 1057 68.19 -11.55 -7.26
N GLU A 1058 67.32 -10.53 -7.25
CA GLU A 1058 67.61 -9.16 -7.70
C GLU A 1058 68.19 -8.26 -6.59
N ASP A 1059 68.54 -8.83 -5.43
CA ASP A 1059 69.03 -8.11 -4.24
C ASP A 1059 70.50 -7.61 -4.37
N LYS A 1060 70.85 -7.00 -5.50
CA LYS A 1060 72.18 -6.41 -5.74
C LYS A 1060 72.39 -5.10 -4.97
N THR A 1061 71.31 -4.47 -4.53
CA THR A 1061 71.24 -3.15 -3.88
C THR A 1061 70.92 -3.21 -2.38
N GLY A 1062 70.53 -4.36 -1.83
CA GLY A 1062 70.09 -4.51 -0.45
C GLY A 1062 68.62 -4.13 -0.21
N ASP A 1063 67.83 -4.01 -1.28
CA ASP A 1063 66.43 -3.61 -1.25
C ASP A 1063 65.56 -4.63 -0.50
N SER A 1064 65.88 -5.93 -0.60
CA SER A 1064 65.13 -6.96 0.13
C SER A 1064 65.25 -6.78 1.65
N ARG A 1065 66.48 -6.50 2.11
CA ARG A 1065 66.80 -6.23 3.51
C ARG A 1065 66.14 -4.95 4.01
N HIS A 1066 66.15 -3.89 3.18
CA HIS A 1066 65.51 -2.64 3.52
C HIS A 1066 64.01 -2.85 3.80
N ARG A 1067 63.32 -3.56 2.91
CA ARG A 1067 61.89 -3.88 3.07
C ARG A 1067 61.59 -4.70 4.34
N LEU A 1068 62.43 -5.68 4.65
CA LEU A 1068 62.26 -6.49 5.87
C LEU A 1068 62.55 -5.68 7.16
N LEU A 1069 63.50 -4.75 7.13
CA LEU A 1069 63.74 -3.82 8.25
C LEU A 1069 62.60 -2.81 8.42
N ASP A 1070 62.05 -2.31 7.31
CA ASP A 1070 60.87 -1.43 7.33
C ASP A 1070 59.64 -2.18 7.87
N ALA A 1071 59.46 -3.44 7.51
CA ALA A 1071 58.42 -4.31 8.06
C ALA A 1071 58.55 -4.43 9.58
N LEU A 1072 59.76 -4.69 10.08
CA LEU A 1072 60.05 -4.79 11.51
C LEU A 1072 59.82 -3.46 12.25
N ALA A 1073 60.26 -2.35 11.67
CA ALA A 1073 60.06 -1.00 12.23
C ALA A 1073 58.58 -0.63 12.26
N THR A 1074 57.84 -0.94 11.20
CA THR A 1074 56.39 -0.71 11.10
C THR A 1074 55.63 -1.53 12.14
N ALA A 1075 55.94 -2.82 12.29
CA ALA A 1075 55.33 -3.68 13.29
C ALA A 1075 55.56 -3.15 14.72
N ARG A 1076 56.77 -2.70 15.04
CA ARG A 1076 57.09 -2.08 16.33
C ARG A 1076 56.32 -0.79 16.56
N ALA A 1077 56.23 0.07 15.56
CA ALA A 1077 55.47 1.33 15.64
C ALA A 1077 53.97 1.08 15.91
N GLN A 1078 53.43 -0.03 15.41
CA GLN A 1078 52.05 -0.46 15.65
C GLN A 1078 51.86 -1.21 16.97
N GLY A 1079 52.93 -1.58 17.67
CA GLY A 1079 52.87 -2.53 18.79
C GLY A 1079 52.40 -3.93 18.36
N ALA A 1080 52.54 -4.27 17.08
CA ALA A 1080 52.01 -5.49 16.49
C ALA A 1080 53.03 -6.64 16.61
N ARG A 1081 53.07 -7.25 17.80
CA ARG A 1081 54.02 -8.30 18.16
C ARG A 1081 54.03 -9.50 17.20
N PHE A 1082 52.88 -9.92 16.67
CA PHE A 1082 52.81 -11.05 15.75
C PHE A 1082 53.46 -10.70 14.39
N TRP A 1083 53.24 -9.49 13.88
CA TRP A 1083 53.94 -8.99 12.69
C TRP A 1083 55.43 -8.80 12.94
N GLU A 1084 55.81 -8.34 14.14
CA GLU A 1084 57.22 -8.20 14.53
C GLU A 1084 57.95 -9.54 14.49
N LEU A 1085 57.33 -10.61 15.03
CA LEU A 1085 57.86 -11.96 15.01
C LEU A 1085 58.09 -12.44 13.56
N ARG A 1086 57.10 -12.28 12.69
CA ARG A 1086 57.19 -12.76 11.29
C ARG A 1086 58.24 -11.98 10.51
N ALA A 1087 58.32 -10.65 10.67
CA ALA A 1087 59.38 -9.85 10.03
C ALA A 1087 60.78 -10.25 10.52
N ALA A 1088 60.97 -10.45 11.82
CA ALA A 1088 62.23 -10.92 12.40
C ALA A 1088 62.59 -12.34 11.91
N LEU A 1089 61.60 -13.22 11.76
CA LEU A 1089 61.77 -14.57 11.23
C LEU A 1089 62.27 -14.54 9.78
N SER A 1090 61.65 -13.73 8.92
CA SER A 1090 62.07 -13.54 7.52
C SER A 1090 63.49 -12.95 7.42
N LEU A 1091 63.84 -11.99 8.29
CA LEU A 1091 65.20 -11.43 8.38
C LEU A 1091 66.25 -12.49 8.71
N VAL A 1092 65.95 -13.39 9.66
CA VAL A 1092 66.88 -14.48 10.05
C VAL A 1092 66.99 -15.53 8.93
N ARG A 1093 65.89 -15.85 8.24
CA ARG A 1093 65.88 -16.81 7.11
C ARG A 1093 66.63 -16.33 5.89
N ALA A 1094 66.68 -15.02 5.66
CA ALA A 1094 67.42 -14.41 4.56
C ALA A 1094 68.96 -14.51 4.70
N ASP A 1095 69.46 -15.14 5.78
CA ASP A 1095 70.88 -15.19 6.19
C ASP A 1095 71.56 -13.82 6.15
N CYS A 1096 70.77 -12.78 6.38
CA CYS A 1096 71.25 -11.40 6.42
C CYS A 1096 72.14 -11.24 7.66
N PRO A 1097 73.41 -10.81 7.52
CA PRO A 1097 74.34 -10.65 8.64
C PRO A 1097 74.04 -9.37 9.44
N ALA A 1098 72.81 -9.23 9.93
CA ALA A 1098 72.47 -8.22 10.93
C ALA A 1098 72.95 -8.73 12.29
N PRO A 1099 73.94 -8.07 12.93
CA PRO A 1099 74.41 -8.47 14.25
C PRO A 1099 73.24 -8.51 15.24
N GLY A 1100 73.03 -9.65 15.90
CA GLY A 1100 71.97 -9.81 16.90
C GLY A 1100 70.56 -10.15 16.36
N ALA A 1101 70.35 -10.40 15.06
CA ALA A 1101 69.01 -10.72 14.54
C ALA A 1101 68.37 -11.96 15.19
N ARG A 1102 69.16 -13.01 15.48
CA ARG A 1102 68.69 -14.20 16.22
C ARG A 1102 68.39 -13.91 17.69
N GLU A 1103 69.17 -13.04 18.33
CA GLU A 1103 68.94 -12.61 19.71
C GLU A 1103 67.65 -11.79 19.82
N GLN A 1104 67.42 -10.90 18.84
CA GLN A 1104 66.17 -10.16 18.72
C GLN A 1104 64.98 -11.09 18.47
N LEU A 1105 65.10 -12.08 17.57
CA LEU A 1105 64.05 -13.08 17.34
C LEU A 1105 63.75 -13.88 18.62
N ALA A 1106 64.78 -14.27 19.38
CA ALA A 1106 64.63 -14.96 20.66
C ALA A 1106 63.90 -14.09 21.70
N LEU A 1107 64.26 -12.81 21.79
CA LEU A 1107 63.60 -11.85 22.68
C LEU A 1107 62.12 -11.67 22.31
N ILE A 1108 61.81 -11.48 21.03
CA ILE A 1108 60.43 -11.33 20.53
C ILE A 1108 59.62 -12.59 20.84
N TYR A 1109 60.16 -13.77 20.52
CA TYR A 1109 59.54 -15.07 20.81
C TYR A 1109 59.27 -15.25 22.31
N SER A 1110 60.21 -14.86 23.18
CA SER A 1110 60.17 -15.15 24.62
C SER A 1110 58.98 -14.55 25.38
N GLY A 1111 58.31 -13.53 24.84
CA GLY A 1111 57.11 -12.99 25.49
C GLY A 1111 55.80 -13.36 24.81
N PHE A 1112 55.78 -14.29 23.86
CA PHE A 1112 54.52 -14.96 23.49
C PHE A 1112 54.14 -15.95 24.59
N THR A 1113 52.91 -15.83 25.11
CA THR A 1113 52.39 -16.73 26.16
C THR A 1113 51.42 -17.78 25.62
N GLU A 1114 51.02 -17.67 24.36
CA GLU A 1114 50.02 -18.50 23.70
C GLU A 1114 50.34 -18.70 22.21
N GLY A 1115 49.63 -19.59 21.50
CA GLY A 1115 49.88 -19.87 20.08
C GLY A 1115 51.19 -20.61 19.78
N LEU A 1116 51.82 -21.25 20.77
CA LEU A 1116 53.13 -21.91 20.63
C LEU A 1116 53.16 -23.05 19.60
N LYS A 1117 51.98 -23.54 19.18
CA LYS A 1117 51.83 -24.58 18.16
C LYS A 1117 51.76 -24.02 16.74
N LEU A 1118 51.67 -22.69 16.57
CA LEU A 1118 51.59 -22.09 15.24
C LEU A 1118 52.91 -22.27 14.48
N PRO A 1119 52.85 -22.49 13.15
CA PRO A 1119 54.05 -22.72 12.33
C PRO A 1119 55.12 -21.64 12.48
N ASP A 1120 54.71 -20.37 12.53
CA ASP A 1120 55.63 -19.24 12.67
C ASP A 1120 56.34 -19.22 14.04
N LEU A 1121 55.63 -19.55 15.13
CA LEU A 1121 56.23 -19.61 16.47
C LEU A 1121 57.16 -20.83 16.63
N GLN A 1122 56.80 -21.98 16.05
CA GLN A 1122 57.67 -23.16 16.03
C GLN A 1122 58.95 -22.91 15.21
N ALA A 1123 58.82 -22.23 14.06
CA ALA A 1123 59.96 -21.82 13.25
C ALA A 1123 60.85 -20.82 13.99
N ALA A 1124 60.27 -19.83 14.66
CA ALA A 1124 61.00 -18.87 15.47
C ALA A 1124 61.74 -19.55 16.64
N GLN A 1125 61.10 -20.48 17.34
CA GLN A 1125 61.73 -21.27 18.41
C GLN A 1125 62.95 -22.06 17.89
N THR A 1126 62.79 -22.73 16.75
CA THR A 1126 63.85 -23.54 16.14
C THR A 1126 65.05 -22.67 15.72
N LEU A 1127 64.80 -21.54 15.08
CA LEU A 1127 65.86 -20.64 14.61
C LEU A 1127 66.50 -19.82 15.74
N ALA A 1128 65.76 -19.53 16.81
CA ALA A 1128 66.27 -18.86 18.01
C ALA A 1128 67.18 -19.77 18.87
N THR A 1129 66.93 -21.08 18.89
CA THR A 1129 67.66 -22.05 19.74
C THR A 1129 68.87 -22.69 19.06
N THR A 1130 69.00 -22.59 17.73
CA THR A 1130 70.14 -23.13 16.99
C THR A 1130 71.41 -22.31 17.27
N LYS A 1131 72.23 -22.73 18.24
CA LYS A 1131 73.59 -22.21 18.46
C LYS A 1131 74.45 -22.49 17.22
N GLN A 1132 75.14 -21.49 16.69
CA GLN A 1132 76.31 -21.76 15.85
C GLN A 1132 77.27 -22.62 16.67
N GLY A 1133 77.58 -23.82 16.18
CA GLY A 1133 78.76 -24.53 16.62
C GLY A 1133 79.97 -23.66 16.32
N LEU A 1134 80.60 -23.13 17.37
CA LEU A 1134 82.02 -22.85 17.34
C LEU A 1134 82.73 -24.20 17.14
N GLY A 1135 83.08 -24.51 15.89
CA GLY A 1135 83.84 -25.68 15.50
C GLY A 1135 84.81 -25.31 14.37
N ALA A 1136 86.09 -25.23 14.72
CA ALA A 1136 87.22 -24.88 13.86
C ALA A 1136 87.66 -26.01 12.91
N ALA A 1137 88.38 -25.60 11.84
CA ALA A 1137 89.22 -26.35 10.89
C ALA A 1137 88.47 -27.29 9.90
N ASN A 1138 88.70 -27.28 8.58
CA ASN A 1138 89.84 -26.88 7.74
C ASN A 1138 89.44 -25.97 6.57
#